data_AF-A0AAV3UD61-F1
#
_entry.id   AF-A0AAV3UD61-F1
#
_cell.length_a   1.000
_cell.length_b   1.000
_cell.length_c   1.000
_cell.angle_alpha   90.00
_cell.angle_beta   90.00
_cell.angle_gamma   90.00
#
_symmetry.space_group_name_H-M   'P 1'
#
loop_
_entity.id
_entity.type
_entity.pdbx_description
1 polymer ?
#
loop_
_entity_poly.entity_id
_entity_poly.type
_entity_poly.pdbx_seq_one_letter_code
_entity_poly.pdbx_strand_id
1 'polypeptide(L)'
;MKLTVKPLKQKDAGRGLAAVDRRSMEELGVENGDYIVIEGRGQGRAVARVWPGYPEDEGRGIIRIDGKLRQEAGVGIDDKVSIEKADVKPAKNVTIALPQNLQIRGNIAPHIRDKLSGQAITQGQAIPFGFGLMGMGSGQSIPLKVASTDPEGTVVVTDSTEIQISERPAEEIAAGAAGGGGQARPDVTYEDIGGLERELEQVREMIELPMRHPELFSRLGIDPPKGVLLHGPPGTGKTLMAKAVANEIDAYFRTISGPEIMSKYYGESEEQLREVFEEAEQNSPAIIFIDELDSIAPKREEAGGDVERRVVAQLLSLMDGLEERGEVTVIAATNRVDAVDPALRRGGRFDREIEIGVPDRDGRLEIMQVHTRGMPLADGIDLEEYADNTHGFVGADLESLARESAMNALRRVRPELDLDSDEIPADVLESLKVTEADFKEALKGIEPSALREVFVEVPDVSWQDVGGLEDTKERLRETIQWPLDYPEVFESLDMQAAKGVLMYGPPGTGKTLMAKAVANESDSNFISIKGPELLSKWVGESEKGVREVFSKARENAPTVVFFDEIDSIATERGRDGGGGSQVSERVVSQLLTELDGLEELEDVVVIATSNRPDLIDSALLRPGRLDRHVHVPVPDEDARRAIFEVHTRHKPLADDVDLDSLARKTDGYVGADIEAVCREAAMAASREFIQSVSREDIGDSVGNVRITAEHFEDALDEVTPSVTEETKERYEEIEERFDTAEPKKEEQLGRTFQ
;
A
#
# COMPACT_ATOMS: atom_id res chain seq x y z
N MET A 1 13.01 17.08 30.69
CA MET A 1 12.08 17.79 29.78
C MET A 1 10.83 16.93 29.58
N LYS A 2 9.66 17.50 29.26
CA LYS A 2 8.48 16.68 28.92
C LYS A 2 8.21 16.72 27.42
N LEU A 3 8.22 15.57 26.77
CA LEU A 3 7.88 15.43 25.34
C LEU A 3 6.70 14.50 25.16
N THR A 4 6.01 14.62 24.03
CA THR A 4 4.89 13.74 23.66
C THR A 4 5.39 12.59 22.79
N VAL A 5 5.02 11.36 23.12
CA VAL A 5 5.43 10.15 22.40
C VAL A 5 4.68 10.00 21.09
N LYS A 6 5.39 9.67 20.01
CA LYS A 6 4.84 9.28 18.70
C LYS A 6 5.52 8.00 18.19
N PRO A 7 4.91 7.25 17.25
CA PRO A 7 5.54 6.07 16.66
C PRO A 7 6.72 6.45 15.75
N LEU A 8 7.72 5.58 15.71
CA LEU A 8 8.89 5.72 14.84
C LEU A 8 8.55 5.18 13.43
N LYS A 9 9.13 5.78 12.38
CA LYS A 9 8.96 5.27 11.01
C LYS A 9 9.50 3.84 10.88
N GLN A 10 8.85 3.02 10.04
CA GLN A 10 9.05 1.57 9.92
C GLN A 10 10.50 1.19 9.57
N LYS A 11 11.21 2.03 8.81
CA LYS A 11 12.62 1.81 8.44
C LYS A 11 13.60 1.89 9.63
N ASP A 12 13.26 2.67 10.65
CA ASP A 12 14.14 2.98 11.79
C ASP A 12 13.74 2.20 13.06
N ALA A 13 12.59 1.53 13.04
CA ALA A 13 12.07 0.72 14.14
C ALA A 13 12.96 -0.49 14.48
N GLY A 14 13.03 -0.84 15.77
CA GLY A 14 13.76 -2.02 16.26
C GLY A 14 15.27 -1.81 16.46
N ARG A 15 15.77 -0.58 16.28
CA ARG A 15 17.18 -0.21 16.50
C ARG A 15 17.45 0.42 17.87
N GLY A 16 16.44 0.61 18.71
CA GLY A 16 16.57 1.28 20.01
C GLY A 16 16.83 2.79 19.87
N LEU A 17 16.28 3.40 18.82
CA LEU A 17 16.43 4.82 18.51
C LEU A 17 15.27 5.65 19.07
N ALA A 18 15.59 6.85 19.53
CA ALA A 18 14.64 7.89 19.87
C ALA A 18 14.90 9.11 19.00
N ALA A 19 14.00 9.37 18.05
CA ALA A 19 14.06 10.56 17.19
C ALA A 19 13.47 11.75 17.95
N VAL A 20 14.31 12.73 18.25
CA VAL A 20 13.97 13.92 19.06
C VAL A 20 14.14 15.17 18.21
N ASP A 21 13.19 16.10 18.28
CA ASP A 21 13.29 17.35 17.53
C ASP A 21 14.53 18.17 17.92
N ARG A 22 15.15 18.85 16.95
CA ARG A 22 16.43 19.56 17.14
C ARG A 22 16.37 20.60 18.25
N ARG A 23 15.25 21.29 18.40
CA ARG A 23 15.07 22.31 19.43
C ARG A 23 15.05 21.67 20.82
N SER A 24 14.34 20.56 21.00
CA SER A 24 14.38 19.79 22.24
C SER A 24 15.76 19.19 22.52
N MET A 25 16.51 18.78 21.49
CA MET A 25 17.90 18.31 21.66
C MET A 25 18.81 19.41 22.22
N GLU A 26 18.70 20.63 21.69
CA GLU A 26 19.45 21.80 22.18
C GLU A 26 19.07 22.16 23.63
N GLU A 27 17.77 22.14 23.97
CA GLU A 27 17.29 22.40 25.33
C GLU A 27 17.71 21.31 26.33
N LEU A 28 17.81 20.06 25.89
CA LEU A 28 18.30 18.92 26.69
C LEU A 28 19.85 18.85 26.77
N GLY A 29 20.56 19.56 25.91
CA GLY A 29 22.03 19.49 25.81
C GLY A 29 22.53 18.12 25.35
N VAL A 30 21.82 17.50 24.40
CA VAL A 30 22.16 16.19 23.81
C VAL A 30 22.47 16.34 22.32
N GLU A 31 23.47 15.60 21.85
CA GLU A 31 23.85 15.55 20.42
C GLU A 31 23.38 14.24 19.77
N ASN A 32 23.48 14.14 18.44
CA ASN A 32 23.20 12.89 17.74
C ASN A 32 24.13 11.78 18.24
N GLY A 33 23.57 10.64 18.67
CA GLY A 33 24.32 9.52 19.24
C GLY A 33 24.47 9.55 20.77
N ASP A 34 24.06 10.63 21.45
CA ASP A 34 23.93 10.63 22.91
C ASP A 34 22.79 9.69 23.36
N TYR A 35 22.73 9.38 24.66
CA TYR A 35 21.70 8.53 25.23
C TYR A 35 20.77 9.32 26.14
N ILE A 36 19.49 8.98 26.11
CA ILE A 36 18.47 9.55 26.97
C ILE A 36 17.73 8.47 27.75
N VAL A 37 17.33 8.83 28.96
CA VAL A 37 16.40 8.03 29.76
C VAL A 37 15.00 8.56 29.54
N ILE A 38 14.09 7.65 29.23
CA ILE A 38 12.66 7.90 29.07
C ILE A 38 11.96 7.31 30.29
N GLU A 39 11.36 8.16 31.11
CA GLU A 39 10.57 7.77 32.27
C GLU A 39 9.08 7.96 31.99
N GLY A 40 8.35 6.86 32.10
CA GLY A 40 6.92 6.76 31.83
C GLY A 40 6.03 6.90 33.07
N ARG A 41 4.79 6.40 32.96
CA ARG A 41 3.86 6.27 34.09
C ARG A 41 4.03 4.88 34.72
N GLY A 42 4.16 4.82 36.05
CA GLY A 42 4.63 3.60 36.72
C GLY A 42 6.15 3.50 36.65
N GLN A 43 6.80 2.60 37.39
CA GLN A 43 8.27 2.55 37.53
C GLN A 43 9.02 2.13 36.23
N GLY A 44 8.39 2.24 35.06
CA GLY A 44 8.96 1.93 33.75
C GLY A 44 10.01 2.96 33.33
N ARG A 45 11.18 2.45 32.93
CA ARG A 45 12.34 3.27 32.55
C ARG A 45 13.00 2.60 31.36
N ALA A 46 13.06 3.31 30.23
CA ALA A 46 13.75 2.87 29.03
C ALA A 46 14.95 3.78 28.74
N VAL A 47 15.96 3.25 28.06
CA VAL A 47 17.13 4.01 27.61
C VAL A 47 17.23 3.89 26.09
N ALA A 48 17.27 5.02 25.41
CA ALA A 48 17.27 5.08 23.95
C ALA A 48 18.42 5.94 23.44
N ARG A 49 18.93 5.60 22.25
CA ARG A 49 19.93 6.40 21.55
C ARG A 49 19.24 7.54 20.80
N VAL A 50 19.74 8.75 21.01
CA VAL A 50 19.20 9.96 20.41
C VAL A 50 19.54 10.01 18.93
N TRP A 51 18.52 10.27 18.12
CA TRP A 51 18.60 10.50 16.68
C TRP A 51 17.93 11.84 16.34
N PRO A 52 18.41 12.60 15.32
CA PRO A 52 17.73 13.81 14.88
C PRO A 52 16.31 13.49 14.41
N GLY A 53 15.33 14.25 14.92
CA GLY A 53 13.93 14.18 14.53
C GLY A 53 13.70 14.54 13.06
N TYR A 54 12.54 14.15 12.55
CA TYR A 54 12.14 14.45 11.17
C TYR A 54 11.85 15.94 11.00
N PRO A 55 12.03 16.51 9.79
CA PRO A 55 11.75 17.94 9.54
C PRO A 55 10.32 18.37 9.93
N GLU A 56 9.36 17.45 9.82
CA GLU A 56 7.94 17.68 10.13
C GLU A 56 7.64 17.89 11.63
N ASP A 57 8.51 17.36 12.51
CA ASP A 57 8.31 17.35 13.96
C ASP A 57 8.99 18.55 14.65
N GLU A 58 9.67 19.41 13.90
CA GLU A 58 10.50 20.48 14.44
C GLU A 58 9.69 21.49 15.27
N GLY A 59 10.10 21.68 16.53
CA GLY A 59 9.47 22.64 17.45
C GLY A 59 8.12 22.22 18.03
N ARG A 60 7.67 20.98 17.81
CA ARG A 60 6.40 20.44 18.34
C ARG A 60 6.54 19.75 19.70
N GLY A 61 7.77 19.56 20.19
CA GLY A 61 8.04 18.88 21.46
C GLY A 61 7.69 17.38 21.41
N ILE A 62 8.02 16.74 20.30
CA ILE A 62 7.68 15.34 20.00
C ILE A 62 8.94 14.47 20.11
N ILE A 63 8.77 13.28 20.69
CA ILE A 63 9.75 12.20 20.66
C ILE A 63 9.12 11.00 19.93
N ARG A 64 9.81 10.50 18.90
CA ARG A 64 9.42 9.26 18.23
C ARG A 64 10.27 8.11 18.74
N ILE A 65 9.63 7.10 19.31
CA ILE A 65 10.26 5.89 19.86
C ILE A 65 9.54 4.66 19.32
N ASP A 66 10.24 3.53 19.22
CA ASP A 66 9.67 2.27 18.75
C ASP A 66 8.76 1.61 19.82
N GLY A 67 7.91 0.67 19.39
CA GLY A 67 6.98 -0.03 20.28
C GLY A 67 7.66 -0.79 21.43
N LYS A 68 8.89 -1.26 21.23
CA LYS A 68 9.68 -1.95 22.27
C LYS A 68 10.08 -0.99 23.39
N LEU A 69 10.64 0.16 23.04
CA LEU A 69 10.97 1.20 24.03
C LEU A 69 9.71 1.73 24.72
N ARG A 70 8.57 1.79 24.02
CA ARG A 70 7.26 2.14 24.62
C ARG A 70 6.83 1.14 25.69
N GLN A 71 6.89 -0.16 25.39
CA GLN A 71 6.56 -1.22 26.35
C GLN A 71 7.52 -1.23 27.55
N GLU A 72 8.83 -1.05 27.33
CA GLU A 72 9.83 -0.98 28.42
C GLU A 72 9.62 0.24 29.33
N ALA A 73 9.26 1.39 28.75
CA ALA A 73 8.94 2.60 29.51
C ALA A 73 7.52 2.57 30.12
N GLY A 74 6.64 1.66 29.69
CA GLY A 74 5.24 1.60 30.11
C GLY A 74 4.45 2.84 29.65
N VAL A 75 4.65 3.26 28.41
CA VAL A 75 4.04 4.48 27.83
C VAL A 75 3.33 4.16 26.54
N GLY A 76 2.13 4.70 26.35
CA GLY A 76 1.44 4.63 25.07
C GLY A 76 1.82 5.78 24.16
N ILE A 77 1.41 5.72 22.89
CA ILE A 77 1.49 6.86 21.98
C ILE A 77 0.74 8.07 22.57
N ASP A 78 1.13 9.30 22.24
CA ASP A 78 0.53 10.54 22.74
C ASP A 78 0.61 10.79 24.27
N ASP A 79 1.24 9.89 25.03
CA ASP A 79 1.59 10.15 26.42
C ASP A 79 2.73 11.16 26.54
N LYS A 80 2.69 11.92 27.64
CA LYS A 80 3.79 12.82 28.02
C LYS A 80 4.80 12.09 28.88
N VAL A 81 6.03 12.00 28.41
CA VAL A 81 7.14 11.34 29.08
C VAL A 81 8.17 12.33 29.61
N SER A 82 8.81 11.99 30.72
CA SER A 82 9.95 12.76 31.23
C SER A 82 11.23 12.22 30.61
N ILE A 83 12.04 13.12 30.05
CA ILE A 83 13.30 12.78 29.40
C ILE A 83 14.45 13.48 30.09
N GLU A 84 15.48 12.72 30.38
CA GLU A 84 16.73 13.18 30.98
C GLU A 84 17.93 12.61 30.24
N LYS A 85 19.05 13.34 30.22
CA LYS A 85 20.30 12.85 29.64
C LYS A 85 20.80 11.65 30.44
N ALA A 86 21.07 10.55 29.76
CA ALA A 86 21.59 9.34 30.38
C ALA A 86 23.12 9.38 30.38
N ASP A 87 23.74 9.18 31.54
CA ASP A 87 25.19 8.90 31.63
C ASP A 87 25.41 7.40 31.47
N VAL A 88 25.48 6.95 30.21
CA VAL A 88 25.64 5.53 29.89
C VAL A 88 27.11 5.23 29.61
N LYS A 89 27.66 4.27 30.35
CA LYS A 89 29.08 3.89 30.21
C LYS A 89 29.23 2.82 29.12
N PRO A 90 30.35 2.83 28.37
CA PRO A 90 30.65 1.76 27.45
C PRO A 90 30.88 0.46 28.22
N ALA A 91 30.26 -0.62 27.75
CA ALA A 91 30.39 -1.95 28.33
C ALA A 91 31.78 -2.51 28.07
N LYS A 92 32.43 -3.04 29.11
CA LYS A 92 33.66 -3.81 28.98
C LYS A 92 33.36 -5.27 28.70
N ASN A 93 32.48 -5.86 29.52
CA ASN A 93 32.05 -7.25 29.40
C ASN A 93 30.52 -7.34 29.47
N VAL A 94 29.93 -8.15 28.60
CA VAL A 94 28.50 -8.46 28.61
C VAL A 94 28.32 -9.96 28.54
N THR A 95 27.56 -10.52 29.49
CA THR A 95 27.24 -11.95 29.49
C THR A 95 25.83 -12.16 28.97
N ILE A 96 25.69 -13.00 27.94
CA ILE A 96 24.41 -13.26 27.27
C ILE A 96 24.06 -14.75 27.41
N ALA A 97 22.83 -15.04 27.81
CA ALA A 97 22.30 -16.39 27.92
C ALA A 97 21.45 -16.73 26.69
N LEU A 98 21.77 -17.87 26.07
CA LEU A 98 21.01 -18.46 24.97
C LEU A 98 19.89 -19.37 25.56
N PRO A 99 18.75 -19.51 24.86
CA PRO A 99 17.72 -20.48 25.25
C PRO A 99 18.15 -21.92 24.95
N GLN A 100 17.56 -22.91 25.66
CA GLN A 100 18.02 -24.31 25.65
C GLN A 100 17.99 -24.99 24.28
N ASN A 101 17.13 -24.52 23.39
CA ASN A 101 16.89 -25.08 22.06
C ASN A 101 17.89 -24.59 21.00
N LEU A 102 18.83 -23.70 21.35
CA LEU A 102 19.80 -23.16 20.41
C LEU A 102 21.24 -23.56 20.80
N GLN A 103 21.83 -24.48 20.05
CA GLN A 103 23.22 -24.89 20.18
C GLN A 103 23.99 -24.54 18.91
N ILE A 104 25.04 -23.73 19.04
CA ILE A 104 25.80 -23.19 17.90
C ILE A 104 27.27 -23.59 18.04
N ARG A 105 27.86 -24.11 16.97
CA ARG A 105 29.31 -24.42 16.90
C ARG A 105 30.10 -23.19 16.50
N GLY A 106 30.98 -22.74 17.39
CA GLY A 106 31.92 -21.65 17.15
C GLY A 106 31.68 -20.42 18.01
N ASN A 107 32.41 -19.34 17.74
CA ASN A 107 32.31 -18.11 18.53
C ASN A 107 31.28 -17.16 17.91
N ILE A 108 30.06 -17.14 18.44
CA ILE A 108 29.00 -16.22 17.99
C ILE A 108 29.05 -14.85 18.68
N ALA A 109 29.93 -14.67 19.67
CA ALA A 109 30.09 -13.42 20.39
C ALA A 109 30.34 -12.19 19.47
N PRO A 110 31.10 -12.27 18.36
CA PRO A 110 31.26 -11.15 17.42
C PRO A 110 29.94 -10.77 16.74
N HIS A 111 29.13 -11.76 16.33
CA HIS A 111 27.88 -11.50 15.64
C HIS A 111 26.83 -10.83 16.54
N ILE A 112 26.77 -11.26 17.81
CA ILE A 112 25.92 -10.60 18.79
C ILE A 112 26.43 -9.18 19.09
N ARG A 113 27.75 -8.96 19.05
CA ARG A 113 28.35 -7.63 19.28
C ARG A 113 27.99 -6.66 18.17
N ASP A 114 28.17 -7.05 16.91
CA ASP A 114 27.88 -6.18 15.77
C ASP A 114 26.41 -5.76 15.75
N LYS A 115 25.50 -6.69 16.07
CA LYS A 115 24.07 -6.40 16.11
C LYS A 115 23.66 -5.52 17.29
N LEU A 116 24.30 -5.67 18.44
CA LEU A 116 24.05 -4.86 19.62
C LEU A 116 24.87 -3.55 19.63
N SER A 117 25.79 -3.36 18.69
CA SER A 117 26.69 -2.20 18.68
C SER A 117 25.90 -0.90 18.63
N GLY A 118 26.19 0.01 19.55
CA GLY A 118 25.48 1.27 19.73
C GLY A 118 24.12 1.18 20.43
N GLN A 119 23.67 -0.01 20.84
CA GLN A 119 22.46 -0.19 21.64
C GLN A 119 22.77 -0.12 23.14
N ALA A 120 21.85 0.48 23.89
CA ALA A 120 21.88 0.47 25.35
C ALA A 120 21.18 -0.81 25.85
N ILE A 121 21.88 -1.58 26.66
CA ILE A 121 21.37 -2.84 27.22
C ILE A 121 21.39 -2.79 28.74
N THR A 122 20.39 -3.42 29.37
CA THR A 122 20.26 -3.49 30.83
C THR A 122 20.33 -4.94 31.30
N GLN A 123 20.91 -5.17 32.48
CA GLN A 123 20.94 -6.51 33.08
C GLN A 123 19.52 -7.06 33.27
N GLY A 124 19.30 -8.30 32.85
CA GLY A 124 18.00 -8.98 32.91
C GLY A 124 17.09 -8.73 31.70
N GLN A 125 17.44 -7.80 30.80
CA GLN A 125 16.68 -7.50 29.58
C GLN A 125 16.69 -8.71 28.63
N ALA A 126 15.54 -8.96 28.01
CA ALA A 126 15.41 -9.93 26.93
C ALA A 126 15.50 -9.18 25.59
N ILE A 127 16.51 -9.51 24.79
CA ILE A 127 16.76 -8.90 23.50
C ILE A 127 16.33 -9.88 22.40
N PRO A 128 15.36 -9.51 21.56
CA PRO A 128 14.95 -10.33 20.43
C PRO A 128 16.08 -10.41 19.40
N PHE A 129 16.66 -11.60 19.23
CA PHE A 129 17.72 -11.86 18.28
C PHE A 129 17.22 -12.74 17.16
N GLY A 130 17.01 -12.14 15.99
CA GLY A 130 16.80 -12.89 14.76
C GLY A 130 18.15 -13.39 14.22
N PHE A 131 18.34 -14.70 14.18
CA PHE A 131 19.21 -15.29 13.15
C PHE A 131 18.47 -15.10 11.84
N GLY A 132 19.10 -14.46 10.85
CA GLY A 132 18.48 -13.95 9.62
C GLY A 132 17.68 -14.92 8.74
N LEU A 133 17.42 -16.14 9.22
CA LEU A 133 16.69 -17.20 8.55
C LEU A 133 15.88 -18.12 9.51
N MET A 134 16.35 -18.37 10.75
CA MET A 134 15.70 -19.32 11.68
C MET A 134 14.42 -18.79 12.35
N GLY A 135 14.13 -17.49 12.25
CA GLY A 135 12.90 -16.89 12.79
C GLY A 135 11.68 -16.95 11.86
N MET A 136 11.81 -17.47 10.63
CA MET A 136 10.78 -17.33 9.60
C MET A 136 9.63 -18.36 9.65
N GLY A 137 9.73 -19.39 10.51
CA GLY A 137 8.63 -20.34 10.70
C GLY A 137 7.47 -19.79 11.54
N SER A 138 7.70 -18.70 12.29
CA SER A 138 6.72 -18.15 13.24
C SER A 138 6.90 -16.66 13.55
N GLY A 139 7.82 -15.93 12.88
CA GLY A 139 8.19 -14.57 13.27
C GLY A 139 8.89 -14.49 14.64
N GLN A 140 9.22 -15.62 15.26
CA GLN A 140 9.79 -15.65 16.60
C GLN A 140 11.28 -15.32 16.55
N SER A 141 11.60 -14.08 16.94
CA SER A 141 12.94 -13.71 17.38
C SER A 141 13.34 -14.56 18.58
N ILE A 142 14.58 -15.07 18.59
CA ILE A 142 15.09 -15.82 19.73
C ILE A 142 15.40 -14.83 20.86
N PRO A 143 14.72 -14.88 22.02
CA PRO A 143 14.99 -13.94 23.10
C PRO A 143 16.33 -14.29 23.76
N LEU A 144 17.35 -13.47 23.52
CA LEU A 144 18.62 -13.54 24.23
C LEU A 144 18.48 -12.78 25.54
N LYS A 145 18.90 -13.37 26.66
CA LYS A 145 18.81 -12.67 27.96
C LYS A 145 20.16 -12.13 28.38
N VAL A 146 20.22 -10.86 28.77
CA VAL A 146 21.43 -10.26 29.34
C VAL A 146 21.57 -10.75 30.79
N ALA A 147 22.54 -11.62 31.05
CA ALA A 147 22.77 -12.20 32.37
C ALA A 147 23.49 -11.22 33.31
N SER A 148 24.49 -10.49 32.80
CA SER A 148 25.26 -9.49 33.56
C SER A 148 25.95 -8.50 32.63
N THR A 149 26.21 -7.29 33.16
CA THR A 149 26.92 -6.19 32.48
C THR A 149 28.05 -5.68 33.37
N ASP A 150 29.19 -5.31 32.78
CA ASP A 150 30.32 -4.66 33.45
C ASP A 150 30.66 -3.34 32.74
N PRO A 151 30.48 -2.17 33.39
CA PRO A 151 29.99 -1.94 34.76
C PRO A 151 28.52 -2.31 34.96
N GLU A 152 28.12 -2.60 36.21
CA GLU A 152 26.72 -2.91 36.55
C GLU A 152 25.77 -1.75 36.21
N GLY A 153 24.60 -2.08 35.66
CA GLY A 153 23.58 -1.13 35.22
C GLY A 153 23.39 -1.14 33.70
N THR A 154 22.77 -0.08 33.17
CA THR A 154 22.59 0.10 31.72
C THR A 154 23.93 0.49 31.10
N VAL A 155 24.34 -0.25 30.08
CA VAL A 155 25.63 -0.05 29.38
C VAL A 155 25.42 -0.05 27.88
N VAL A 156 26.34 0.59 27.15
CA VAL A 156 26.32 0.60 25.68
C VAL A 156 27.33 -0.40 25.15
N VAL A 157 26.87 -1.26 24.24
CA VAL A 157 27.78 -2.16 23.52
C VAL A 157 28.54 -1.35 22.48
N THR A 158 29.85 -1.48 22.48
CA THR A 158 30.76 -0.87 21.50
C THR A 158 31.56 -1.96 20.81
N ASP A 159 32.28 -1.61 19.75
CA ASP A 159 33.16 -2.55 19.04
C ASP A 159 34.25 -3.16 19.95
N SER A 160 34.59 -2.45 21.04
CA SER A 160 35.55 -2.87 22.06
C SER A 160 34.99 -3.76 23.18
N THR A 161 33.68 -3.97 23.23
CA THR A 161 33.00 -4.74 24.28
C THR A 161 33.20 -6.24 24.09
N GLU A 162 33.64 -6.96 25.12
CA GLU A 162 33.77 -8.42 25.09
C GLU A 162 32.44 -9.10 25.47
N ILE A 163 31.91 -9.93 24.58
CA ILE A 163 30.67 -10.69 24.82
C ILE A 163 31.02 -12.12 25.22
N GLN A 164 30.46 -12.58 26.34
CA GLN A 164 30.60 -13.95 26.84
C GLN A 164 29.24 -14.66 26.82
N ILE A 165 29.23 -15.92 26.41
CA ILE A 165 28.02 -16.74 26.37
C ILE A 165 27.91 -17.50 27.69
N SER A 166 26.79 -17.35 28.38
CA SER A 166 26.49 -18.07 29.61
C SER A 166 26.25 -19.55 29.36
N GLU A 167 26.84 -20.41 30.19
CA GLU A 167 26.53 -21.85 30.22
C GLU A 167 25.14 -22.15 30.81
N ARG A 168 24.54 -21.19 31.52
CA ARG A 168 23.18 -21.31 32.06
C ARG A 168 22.14 -20.82 31.05
N PRO A 169 21.04 -21.57 30.84
CA PRO A 169 20.00 -21.18 29.90
C PRO A 169 19.22 -19.93 30.34
N ALA A 170 18.66 -19.22 29.37
CA ALA A 170 17.87 -18.01 29.59
C ALA A 170 16.65 -18.23 30.54
N GLU A 171 16.03 -19.42 30.56
CA GLU A 171 14.84 -19.68 31.38
C GLU A 171 15.16 -19.79 32.89
N GLU A 172 16.35 -20.27 33.28
CA GLU A 172 16.75 -20.37 34.70
C GLU A 172 17.01 -18.99 35.32
N ILE A 173 17.36 -18.01 34.49
CA ILE A 173 17.56 -16.60 34.90
C ILE A 173 16.21 -15.87 34.98
N ALA A 174 15.13 -16.37 34.38
CA ALA A 174 13.78 -15.78 34.42
C ALA A 174 13.05 -16.02 35.75
N ALA A 175 13.33 -17.13 36.43
CA ALA A 175 12.65 -17.50 37.68
C ALA A 175 12.87 -16.52 38.86
N GLY A 176 13.80 -15.56 38.75
CA GLY A 176 14.11 -14.59 39.81
C GLY A 176 13.40 -13.24 39.74
N ALA A 177 12.72 -12.90 38.63
CA ALA A 177 12.26 -11.51 38.41
C ALA A 177 10.86 -11.30 37.79
N ALA A 178 10.08 -12.35 37.51
CA ALA A 178 8.71 -12.16 37.01
C ALA A 178 7.74 -13.17 37.66
N GLY A 179 7.02 -12.71 38.69
CA GLY A 179 5.77 -13.32 39.10
C GLY A 179 4.65 -12.74 38.24
N GLY A 180 4.06 -13.55 37.36
CA GLY A 180 2.91 -13.17 36.55
C GLY A 180 2.77 -14.08 35.34
N GLY A 181 2.03 -15.18 35.50
CA GLY A 181 1.50 -15.92 34.36
C GLY A 181 0.45 -15.04 33.67
N GLY A 182 0.80 -14.43 32.54
CA GLY A 182 -0.14 -13.70 31.70
C GLY A 182 -0.46 -14.52 30.46
N GLN A 183 -1.70 -14.98 30.33
CA GLN A 183 -2.21 -15.55 29.09
C GLN A 183 -2.25 -14.49 27.97
N ALA A 184 -1.91 -14.94 26.75
CA ALA A 184 -2.21 -14.39 25.42
C ALA A 184 -2.25 -12.86 25.27
N ARG A 185 -1.11 -12.19 25.43
CA ARG A 185 -0.93 -10.82 24.92
C ARG A 185 -0.40 -10.89 23.47
N PRO A 186 -0.92 -10.08 22.53
CA PRO A 186 -0.37 -10.00 21.19
C PRO A 186 0.98 -9.25 21.19
N ASP A 187 2.00 -9.82 20.54
CA ASP A 187 3.35 -9.23 20.46
C ASP A 187 3.53 -8.20 19.32
N VAL A 188 2.46 -7.87 18.59
CA VAL A 188 2.51 -7.04 17.37
C VAL A 188 2.39 -5.56 17.71
N THR A 189 3.25 -4.70 17.16
CA THR A 189 3.21 -3.24 17.34
C THR A 189 2.79 -2.51 16.07
N TYR A 190 2.43 -1.22 16.14
CA TYR A 190 2.07 -0.46 14.94
C TYR A 190 3.21 -0.35 13.94
N GLU A 191 4.46 -0.36 14.40
CA GLU A 191 5.64 -0.37 13.52
C GLU A 191 5.81 -1.69 12.74
N ASP A 192 5.05 -2.73 13.08
CA ASP A 192 5.02 -4.00 12.35
C ASP A 192 3.89 -4.04 11.32
N ILE A 193 3.15 -2.93 11.13
CA ILE A 193 2.15 -2.75 10.09
C ILE A 193 2.67 -1.71 9.09
N GLY A 194 2.73 -2.07 7.82
CA GLY A 194 3.09 -1.16 6.73
C GLY A 194 1.90 -0.85 5.83
N GLY A 195 1.86 0.35 5.26
CA GLY A 195 0.94 0.73 4.18
C GLY A 195 -0.52 0.99 4.57
N LEU A 196 -0.84 1.04 5.86
CA LEU A 196 -2.21 1.26 6.37
C LEU A 196 -2.29 2.44 7.34
N GLU A 197 -1.51 3.50 7.10
CA GLU A 197 -1.42 4.62 8.06
C GLU A 197 -2.77 5.32 8.28
N ARG A 198 -3.54 5.53 7.20
CA ARG A 198 -4.85 6.22 7.25
C ARG A 198 -5.89 5.40 8.00
N GLU A 199 -5.98 4.11 7.67
CA GLU A 199 -6.91 3.16 8.28
C GLU A 199 -6.57 2.95 9.76
N LEU A 200 -5.27 2.91 10.09
CA LEU A 200 -4.80 2.77 11.46
C LEU A 200 -5.10 4.02 12.29
N GLU A 201 -5.00 5.23 11.72
CA GLU A 201 -5.44 6.46 12.38
C GLU A 201 -6.95 6.43 12.69
N GLN A 202 -7.78 6.00 11.73
CA GLN A 202 -9.23 5.84 11.94
C GLN A 202 -9.55 4.85 13.06
N VAL A 203 -8.90 3.67 13.08
CA VAL A 203 -9.11 2.69 14.15
C VAL A 203 -8.64 3.24 15.50
N ARG A 204 -7.53 3.99 15.55
CA ARG A 204 -7.05 4.63 16.77
C ARG A 204 -8.04 5.65 17.32
N GLU A 205 -8.60 6.52 16.47
CA GLU A 205 -9.61 7.48 16.90
C GLU A 205 -10.87 6.80 17.47
N MET A 206 -11.26 5.66 16.90
CA MET A 206 -12.47 4.95 17.30
C MET A 206 -12.29 4.07 18.53
N ILE A 207 -11.08 3.55 18.79
CA ILE A 207 -10.84 2.56 19.86
C ILE A 207 -9.94 3.12 20.95
N GLU A 208 -8.80 3.68 20.59
CA GLU A 208 -7.81 4.19 21.54
C GLU A 208 -8.34 5.44 22.28
N LEU A 209 -8.98 6.36 21.56
CA LEU A 209 -9.45 7.62 22.14
C LEU A 209 -10.54 7.42 23.21
N PRO A 210 -11.60 6.60 22.99
CA PRO A 210 -12.58 6.32 24.04
C PRO A 210 -11.98 5.68 25.28
N MET A 211 -11.06 4.72 25.13
CA MET A 211 -10.49 3.97 26.25
C MET A 211 -9.50 4.81 27.07
N ARG A 212 -8.69 5.64 26.42
CA ARG A 212 -7.66 6.45 27.10
C ARG A 212 -8.20 7.78 27.62
N HIS A 213 -9.18 8.36 26.93
CA HIS A 213 -9.77 9.66 27.30
C HIS A 213 -11.32 9.65 27.31
N PRO A 214 -11.96 8.80 28.16
CA PRO A 214 -13.44 8.77 28.29
C PRO A 214 -14.06 10.13 28.67
N GLU A 215 -13.27 10.98 29.33
CA GLU A 215 -13.59 12.33 29.78
C GLU A 215 -14.05 13.23 28.61
N LEU A 216 -13.46 13.03 27.41
CA LEU A 216 -13.77 13.82 26.22
C LEU A 216 -15.18 13.53 25.71
N PHE A 217 -15.52 12.24 25.60
CA PHE A 217 -16.84 11.77 25.17
C PHE A 217 -17.93 12.20 26.17
N SER A 218 -17.66 12.01 27.45
CA SER A 218 -18.57 12.42 28.54
C SER A 218 -18.87 13.92 28.51
N ARG A 219 -17.87 14.76 28.20
CA ARG A 219 -18.04 16.22 28.14
C ARG A 219 -18.78 16.68 26.89
N LEU A 220 -18.56 16.00 25.77
CA LEU A 220 -19.24 16.25 24.50
C LEU A 220 -20.68 15.68 24.47
N GLY A 221 -20.99 14.75 25.38
CA GLY A 221 -22.31 14.10 25.45
C GLY A 221 -22.56 13.16 24.27
N ILE A 222 -21.49 12.55 23.74
CA ILE A 222 -21.53 11.58 22.65
C ILE A 222 -21.15 10.21 23.18
N ASP A 223 -21.82 9.18 22.68
CA ASP A 223 -21.48 7.80 23.02
C ASP A 223 -20.28 7.31 22.19
N PRO A 224 -19.35 6.55 22.78
CA PRO A 224 -18.27 5.95 22.03
C PRO A 224 -18.81 4.86 21.07
N PRO A 225 -18.15 4.61 19.93
CA PRO A 225 -18.56 3.57 19.00
C PRO A 225 -18.45 2.19 19.65
N LYS A 226 -19.48 1.34 19.49
CA LYS A 226 -19.52 0.01 20.12
C LYS A 226 -18.72 -1.02 19.34
N GLY A 227 -18.66 -0.87 18.02
CA GLY A 227 -17.90 -1.76 17.17
C GLY A 227 -17.45 -1.15 15.85
N VAL A 228 -16.37 -1.73 15.33
CA VAL A 228 -15.73 -1.36 14.07
C VAL A 228 -15.72 -2.58 13.16
N LEU A 229 -16.19 -2.42 11.91
CA LEU A 229 -16.18 -3.45 10.89
C LEU A 229 -15.07 -3.17 9.87
N LEU A 230 -14.08 -4.04 9.80
CA LEU A 230 -12.98 -4.02 8.83
C LEU A 230 -13.35 -4.89 7.62
N HIS A 231 -13.37 -4.32 6.41
CA HIS A 231 -13.63 -5.08 5.16
C HIS A 231 -12.55 -4.88 4.10
N GLY A 232 -12.63 -5.56 2.95
CA GLY A 232 -11.59 -5.58 1.89
C GLY A 232 -11.05 -6.98 1.53
N PRO A 233 -10.01 -7.09 0.69
CA PRO A 233 -9.47 -8.38 0.28
C PRO A 233 -8.83 -9.20 1.42
N PRO A 234 -8.70 -10.53 1.26
CA PRO A 234 -7.95 -11.36 2.19
C PRO A 234 -6.45 -11.04 2.11
N GLY A 235 -5.75 -11.16 3.24
CA GLY A 235 -4.29 -10.99 3.28
C GLY A 235 -3.79 -9.54 3.34
N THR A 236 -4.69 -8.56 3.54
CA THR A 236 -4.32 -7.14 3.75
C THR A 236 -3.93 -6.79 5.19
N GLY A 237 -4.05 -7.74 6.13
CA GLY A 237 -3.55 -7.56 7.50
C GLY A 237 -4.58 -7.10 8.55
N LYS A 238 -5.88 -7.26 8.31
CA LYS A 238 -6.96 -6.87 9.24
C LYS A 238 -6.79 -7.45 10.66
N THR A 239 -6.45 -8.73 10.74
CA THR A 239 -6.19 -9.43 12.02
C THR A 239 -4.91 -8.92 12.70
N LEU A 240 -3.91 -8.49 11.93
CA LEU A 240 -2.70 -7.86 12.49
C LEU A 240 -3.00 -6.46 13.04
N MET A 241 -3.82 -5.67 12.33
CA MET A 241 -4.26 -4.35 12.79
C MET A 241 -4.99 -4.42 14.13
N ALA A 242 -5.96 -5.32 14.28
CA ALA A 242 -6.68 -5.50 15.54
C ALA A 242 -5.76 -5.91 16.70
N LYS A 243 -4.79 -6.79 16.44
CA LYS A 243 -3.79 -7.21 17.43
C LYS A 243 -2.86 -6.08 17.84
N ALA A 244 -2.42 -5.25 16.90
CA ALA A 244 -1.55 -4.12 17.19
C ALA A 244 -2.25 -3.06 18.04
N VAL A 245 -3.51 -2.75 17.73
CA VAL A 245 -4.33 -1.83 18.53
C VAL A 245 -4.49 -2.33 19.96
N ALA A 246 -4.80 -3.63 20.14
CA ALA A 246 -4.95 -4.25 21.45
C ALA A 246 -3.66 -4.20 22.29
N ASN A 247 -2.51 -4.45 21.65
CA ASN A 247 -1.21 -4.39 22.31
C ASN A 247 -0.84 -2.95 22.72
N GLU A 248 -1.13 -1.95 21.90
CA GLU A 248 -0.77 -0.56 22.22
C GLU A 248 -1.58 0.02 23.39
N ILE A 249 -2.85 -0.39 23.53
CA ILE A 249 -3.71 0.08 24.62
C ILE A 249 -3.66 -0.83 25.88
N ASP A 250 -2.83 -1.88 25.86
CA ASP A 250 -2.72 -2.91 26.92
C ASP A 250 -4.10 -3.52 27.30
N ALA A 251 -4.96 -3.76 26.28
CA ALA A 251 -6.28 -4.36 26.48
C ALA A 251 -6.25 -5.89 26.35
N TYR A 252 -7.15 -6.56 27.06
CA TYR A 252 -7.37 -7.99 26.91
C TYR A 252 -7.87 -8.31 25.50
N PHE A 253 -7.21 -9.20 24.77
CA PHE A 253 -7.55 -9.52 23.38
C PHE A 253 -8.14 -10.92 23.24
N ARG A 254 -9.39 -11.01 22.79
CA ARG A 254 -10.08 -12.28 22.58
C ARG A 254 -10.51 -12.44 21.13
N THR A 255 -9.99 -13.48 20.46
CA THR A 255 -10.36 -13.80 19.08
C THR A 255 -11.49 -14.83 19.02
N ILE A 256 -12.41 -14.63 18.07
CA ILE A 256 -13.50 -15.54 17.72
C ILE A 256 -13.41 -15.80 16.22
N SER A 257 -13.38 -17.08 15.82
CA SER A 257 -13.47 -17.47 14.41
C SER A 257 -14.77 -18.21 14.12
N GLY A 258 -15.36 -18.04 12.94
CA GLY A 258 -16.63 -18.70 12.57
C GLY A 258 -16.68 -20.21 12.79
N PRO A 259 -15.66 -20.98 12.35
CA PRO A 259 -15.62 -22.42 12.60
C PRO A 259 -15.55 -22.82 14.08
N GLU A 260 -15.04 -21.95 14.96
CA GLU A 260 -14.91 -22.25 16.40
C GLU A 260 -16.27 -22.20 17.10
N ILE A 261 -17.14 -21.27 16.69
CA ILE A 261 -18.47 -21.08 17.27
C ILE A 261 -19.49 -22.04 16.64
N MET A 262 -19.31 -22.43 15.37
CA MET A 262 -20.29 -23.22 14.63
C MET A 262 -20.28 -24.69 15.04
N SER A 263 -21.17 -25.04 15.96
CA SER A 263 -21.35 -26.38 16.50
C SER A 263 -22.57 -27.08 15.90
N LYS A 264 -22.52 -28.43 15.84
CA LYS A 264 -23.66 -29.26 15.40
C LYS A 264 -24.73 -29.42 16.49
N TYR A 265 -24.42 -29.05 17.73
CA TYR A 265 -25.31 -29.25 18.88
C TYR A 265 -26.14 -27.99 19.14
N TYR A 266 -27.41 -28.19 19.44
CA TYR A 266 -28.37 -27.10 19.57
C TYR A 266 -28.03 -26.21 20.78
N GLY A 267 -27.80 -24.91 20.53
CA GLY A 267 -27.63 -23.89 21.58
C GLY A 267 -26.19 -23.74 22.10
N GLU A 268 -25.27 -24.63 21.75
CA GLU A 268 -23.87 -24.55 22.18
C GLU A 268 -23.16 -23.32 21.57
N SER A 269 -23.42 -23.02 20.30
CA SER A 269 -22.91 -21.81 19.63
C SER A 269 -23.38 -20.51 20.28
N GLU A 270 -24.60 -20.48 20.79
CA GLU A 270 -25.16 -19.29 21.46
C GLU A 270 -24.52 -19.08 22.84
N GLU A 271 -24.31 -20.18 23.58
CA GLU A 271 -23.68 -20.17 24.90
C GLU A 271 -22.19 -19.78 24.80
N GLN A 272 -21.45 -20.38 23.86
CA GLN A 272 -20.05 -20.03 23.63
C GLN A 272 -19.88 -18.54 23.31
N LEU A 273 -20.77 -17.98 22.48
CA LEU A 273 -20.70 -16.55 22.17
C LEU A 273 -20.97 -15.68 23.40
N ARG A 274 -21.86 -16.12 24.31
CA ARG A 274 -22.11 -15.43 25.57
C ARG A 274 -20.93 -15.51 26.53
N GLU A 275 -20.35 -16.69 26.70
CA GLU A 275 -19.16 -16.90 27.54
C GLU A 275 -18.01 -15.99 27.12
N VAL A 276 -17.80 -15.81 25.81
CA VAL A 276 -16.74 -14.91 25.30
C VAL A 276 -16.98 -13.45 25.68
N PHE A 277 -18.21 -12.96 25.57
CA PHE A 277 -18.54 -11.58 25.95
C PHE A 277 -18.45 -11.38 27.47
N GLU A 278 -18.92 -12.34 28.27
CA GLU A 278 -18.80 -12.30 29.73
C GLU A 278 -17.33 -12.35 30.20
N GLU A 279 -16.48 -13.11 29.52
CA GLU A 279 -15.04 -13.17 29.78
C GLU A 279 -14.37 -11.82 29.46
N ALA A 280 -14.75 -11.17 28.36
CA ALA A 280 -14.22 -9.87 27.98
C ALA A 280 -14.63 -8.76 28.98
N GLU A 281 -15.89 -8.74 29.41
CA GLU A 281 -16.37 -7.81 30.43
C GLU A 281 -15.63 -7.96 31.77
N GLN A 282 -15.32 -9.20 32.18
CA GLN A 282 -14.56 -9.48 33.40
C GLN A 282 -13.10 -9.02 33.33
N ASN A 283 -12.52 -8.94 32.14
CA ASN A 283 -11.13 -8.56 31.89
C ASN A 283 -11.00 -7.17 31.25
N SER A 284 -11.97 -6.28 31.47
CA SER A 284 -11.94 -4.88 31.01
C SER A 284 -10.65 -4.15 31.47
N PRO A 285 -10.02 -3.33 30.59
CA PRO A 285 -10.40 -3.02 29.20
C PRO A 285 -10.14 -4.18 28.23
N ALA A 286 -11.09 -4.47 27.33
CA ALA A 286 -11.01 -5.64 26.43
C ALA A 286 -11.44 -5.36 24.98
N ILE A 287 -10.82 -6.06 24.04
CA ILE A 287 -11.18 -6.08 22.61
C ILE A 287 -11.60 -7.50 22.22
N ILE A 288 -12.81 -7.61 21.69
CA ILE A 288 -13.32 -8.84 21.07
C ILE A 288 -13.09 -8.72 19.56
N PHE A 289 -12.27 -9.59 18.98
CA PHE A 289 -12.02 -9.65 17.55
C PHE A 289 -12.76 -10.82 16.90
N ILE A 290 -13.69 -10.53 16.00
CA ILE A 290 -14.46 -11.52 15.25
C ILE A 290 -13.90 -11.61 13.83
N ASP A 291 -13.23 -12.70 13.49
CA ASP A 291 -12.73 -12.92 12.13
C ASP A 291 -13.78 -13.65 11.26
N GLU A 292 -13.75 -13.38 9.96
CA GLU A 292 -14.71 -13.91 8.97
C GLU A 292 -16.17 -13.74 9.41
N LEU A 293 -16.58 -12.52 9.76
CA LEU A 293 -17.94 -12.21 10.26
C LEU A 293 -19.04 -12.72 9.32
N ASP A 294 -18.81 -12.76 8.01
CA ASP A 294 -19.74 -13.28 7.00
C ASP A 294 -20.06 -14.78 7.18
N SER A 295 -19.19 -15.54 7.85
CA SER A 295 -19.46 -16.93 8.21
C SER A 295 -20.39 -17.09 9.42
N ILE A 296 -20.35 -16.14 10.36
CA ILE A 296 -21.14 -16.14 11.61
C ILE A 296 -22.49 -15.44 11.39
N ALA A 297 -22.48 -14.37 10.60
CA ALA A 297 -23.62 -13.50 10.38
C ALA A 297 -23.94 -13.26 8.90
N PRO A 298 -24.23 -14.31 8.11
CA PRO A 298 -24.64 -14.17 6.73
C PRO A 298 -26.02 -13.51 6.61
N LYS A 299 -26.33 -12.94 5.44
CA LYS A 299 -27.67 -12.46 5.09
C LYS A 299 -28.73 -13.55 5.31
N ARG A 300 -29.87 -13.16 5.90
CA ARG A 300 -30.96 -14.09 6.27
C ARG A 300 -31.54 -14.89 5.11
N GLU A 301 -31.47 -14.33 3.90
CA GLU A 301 -31.95 -14.93 2.65
C GLU A 301 -30.95 -15.97 2.09
N GLU A 302 -29.65 -15.78 2.36
CA GLU A 302 -28.56 -16.68 1.95
C GLU A 302 -28.22 -17.73 3.02
N ALA A 303 -28.59 -17.49 4.28
CA ALA A 303 -28.40 -18.41 5.39
C ALA A 303 -29.13 -19.75 5.14
N GLY A 304 -28.35 -20.83 5.05
CA GLY A 304 -28.83 -22.16 4.69
C GLY A 304 -29.53 -22.90 5.83
N GLY A 305 -29.40 -22.43 7.08
CA GLY A 305 -29.93 -23.12 8.27
C GLY A 305 -30.44 -22.25 9.42
N ASP A 306 -31.27 -22.85 10.29
CA ASP A 306 -31.84 -22.21 11.49
C ASP A 306 -30.81 -21.97 12.61
N VAL A 307 -29.63 -22.59 12.56
CA VAL A 307 -28.54 -22.36 13.53
C VAL A 307 -27.91 -20.99 13.28
N GLU A 308 -27.53 -20.71 12.03
CA GLU A 308 -26.92 -19.43 11.60
C GLU A 308 -27.78 -18.24 11.99
N ARG A 309 -29.09 -18.29 11.69
CA ARG A 309 -30.03 -17.21 12.04
C ARG A 309 -30.11 -16.94 13.54
N ARG A 310 -29.96 -17.96 14.38
CA ARG A 310 -29.99 -17.80 15.84
C ARG A 310 -28.68 -17.22 16.37
N VAL A 311 -27.54 -17.64 15.82
CA VAL A 311 -26.24 -17.06 16.15
C VAL A 311 -26.22 -15.57 15.79
N VAL A 312 -26.73 -15.20 14.61
CA VAL A 312 -26.89 -13.78 14.24
C VAL A 312 -27.73 -13.03 15.28
N ALA A 313 -28.91 -13.56 15.63
CA ALA A 313 -29.79 -12.93 16.60
C ALA A 313 -29.15 -12.78 18.00
N GLN A 314 -28.36 -13.78 18.43
CA GLN A 314 -27.63 -13.73 19.68
C GLN A 314 -26.52 -12.68 19.64
N LEU A 315 -25.75 -12.59 18.56
CA LEU A 315 -24.73 -11.55 18.39
C LEU A 315 -25.35 -10.15 18.42
N LEU A 316 -26.48 -9.94 17.74
CA LEU A 316 -27.23 -8.68 17.80
C LEU A 316 -27.60 -8.31 19.24
N SER A 317 -28.11 -9.29 20.00
CA SER A 317 -28.51 -9.06 21.39
C SER A 317 -27.33 -8.76 22.31
N LEU A 318 -26.16 -9.36 22.07
CA LEU A 318 -24.95 -9.10 22.86
C LEU A 318 -24.41 -7.70 22.56
N MET A 319 -24.35 -7.30 21.29
CA MET A 319 -23.94 -5.95 20.88
C MET A 319 -24.85 -4.86 21.48
N ASP A 320 -26.17 -5.08 21.45
CA ASP A 320 -27.14 -4.15 22.03
C ASP A 320 -27.01 -4.08 23.57
N GLY A 321 -26.55 -5.18 24.20
CA GLY A 321 -26.39 -5.34 25.64
C GLY A 321 -25.10 -4.76 26.23
N LEU A 322 -24.11 -4.43 25.41
CA LEU A 322 -22.84 -3.84 25.87
C LEU A 322 -23.06 -2.49 26.57
N GLU A 323 -22.46 -2.33 27.75
CA GLU A 323 -22.52 -1.10 28.55
C GLU A 323 -21.93 0.10 27.78
N GLU A 324 -22.53 1.28 27.95
CA GLU A 324 -22.15 2.53 27.26
C GLU A 324 -20.78 3.10 27.70
N ARG A 325 -20.09 2.47 28.66
CA ARG A 325 -18.83 2.97 29.22
C ARG A 325 -17.61 2.76 28.31
N GLY A 326 -17.76 2.07 27.18
CA GLY A 326 -16.69 1.93 26.18
C GLY A 326 -15.47 1.11 26.66
N GLU A 327 -15.68 0.27 27.68
CA GLU A 327 -14.64 -0.58 28.28
C GLU A 327 -14.41 -1.88 27.49
N VAL A 328 -15.39 -2.29 26.68
CA VAL A 328 -15.31 -3.42 25.76
C VAL A 328 -15.68 -2.94 24.36
N THR A 329 -14.80 -3.18 23.40
CA THR A 329 -15.02 -2.82 21.98
C THR A 329 -14.97 -4.06 21.11
N VAL A 330 -15.88 -4.16 20.14
CA VAL A 330 -15.92 -5.29 19.20
C VAL A 330 -15.37 -4.88 17.85
N ILE A 331 -14.30 -5.52 17.41
CA ILE A 331 -13.76 -5.37 16.05
C ILE A 331 -14.16 -6.61 15.26
N ALA A 332 -14.76 -6.45 14.09
CA ALA A 332 -15.06 -7.56 13.21
C ALA A 332 -14.34 -7.39 11.87
N ALA A 333 -13.90 -8.50 11.27
CA ALA A 333 -13.28 -8.52 9.96
C ALA A 333 -14.12 -9.37 8.99
N THR A 334 -14.27 -8.91 7.75
CA THR A 334 -14.88 -9.70 6.67
C THR A 334 -14.18 -9.43 5.34
N ASN A 335 -14.24 -10.40 4.43
CA ASN A 335 -13.83 -10.20 3.04
C ASN A 335 -14.99 -9.75 2.15
N ARG A 336 -16.23 -9.86 2.65
CA ARG A 336 -17.45 -9.63 1.87
C ARG A 336 -18.47 -8.88 2.72
N VAL A 337 -18.36 -7.56 2.75
CA VAL A 337 -19.29 -6.70 3.51
C VAL A 337 -20.75 -6.89 3.05
N ASP A 338 -20.97 -7.18 1.77
CA ASP A 338 -22.29 -7.48 1.21
C ASP A 338 -22.88 -8.82 1.66
N ALA A 339 -22.07 -9.74 2.18
CA ALA A 339 -22.58 -11.02 2.67
C ALA A 339 -23.10 -10.93 4.11
N VAL A 340 -22.73 -9.89 4.85
CA VAL A 340 -23.09 -9.69 6.27
C VAL A 340 -24.54 -9.20 6.42
N ASP A 341 -25.24 -9.64 7.48
CA ASP A 341 -26.59 -9.17 7.80
C ASP A 341 -26.62 -7.63 7.97
N PRO A 342 -27.43 -6.89 7.18
CA PRO A 342 -27.50 -5.43 7.24
C PRO A 342 -27.91 -4.86 8.62
N ALA A 343 -28.48 -5.67 9.51
CA ALA A 343 -28.82 -5.25 10.86
C ALA A 343 -27.57 -5.03 11.74
N LEU A 344 -26.45 -5.70 11.45
CA LEU A 344 -25.19 -5.50 12.15
C LEU A 344 -24.52 -4.17 11.76
N ARG A 345 -24.74 -3.72 10.53
CA ARG A 345 -24.21 -2.48 9.93
C ARG A 345 -24.99 -1.20 10.31
N ARG A 346 -25.97 -1.31 11.21
CA ARG A 346 -26.78 -0.16 11.66
C ARG A 346 -26.18 0.47 12.91
N GLY A 347 -26.36 1.79 13.04
CA GLY A 347 -25.92 2.54 14.21
C GLY A 347 -26.41 1.95 15.53
N GLY A 348 -25.52 1.91 16.52
CA GLY A 348 -25.61 1.22 17.80
C GLY A 348 -24.88 -0.14 17.86
N ARG A 349 -24.23 -0.58 16.77
CA ARG A 349 -23.54 -1.89 16.68
C ARG A 349 -22.18 -1.74 16.00
N PHE A 350 -22.05 -2.09 14.71
CA PHE A 350 -20.91 -1.67 13.90
C PHE A 350 -21.23 -0.28 13.36
N ASP A 351 -20.84 0.73 14.12
CA ASP A 351 -21.09 2.13 13.81
C ASP A 351 -20.21 2.65 12.66
N ARG A 352 -19.10 1.95 12.43
CA ARG A 352 -18.07 2.34 11.48
C ARG A 352 -17.62 1.15 10.66
N GLU A 353 -17.55 1.39 9.36
CA GLU A 353 -17.00 0.48 8.37
C GLU A 353 -15.69 1.10 7.87
N ILE A 354 -14.61 0.33 7.92
CA ILE A 354 -13.30 0.73 7.45
C ILE A 354 -12.90 -0.26 6.35
N GLU A 355 -12.71 0.26 5.15
CA GLU A 355 -12.17 -0.51 4.04
C GLU A 355 -10.66 -0.62 4.20
N ILE A 356 -10.14 -1.85 4.22
CA ILE A 356 -8.71 -2.14 4.17
C ILE A 356 -8.42 -2.65 2.76
N GLY A 357 -8.06 -1.71 1.89
CA GLY A 357 -7.77 -1.95 0.49
C GLY A 357 -6.44 -2.65 0.23
N VAL A 358 -6.11 -2.79 -1.04
CA VAL A 358 -4.81 -3.29 -1.50
C VAL A 358 -3.78 -2.15 -1.34
N PRO A 359 -2.58 -2.42 -0.80
CA PRO A 359 -1.58 -1.38 -0.60
C PRO A 359 -1.13 -0.77 -1.93
N ASP A 360 -0.94 0.56 -1.90
CA ASP A 360 -0.32 1.33 -2.98
C ASP A 360 1.19 1.09 -3.06
N ARG A 361 1.89 1.80 -3.96
CA ARG A 361 3.34 1.63 -4.13
C ARG A 361 4.11 1.84 -2.83
N ASP A 362 3.83 2.93 -2.14
CA ASP A 362 4.56 3.32 -0.92
C ASP A 362 4.21 2.38 0.24
N GLY A 363 2.95 1.96 0.36
CA GLY A 363 2.51 0.95 1.31
C GLY A 363 3.14 -0.42 1.07
N ARG A 364 3.29 -0.84 -0.20
CA ARG A 364 4.04 -2.07 -0.52
C ARG A 364 5.51 -1.96 -0.12
N LEU A 365 6.14 -0.80 -0.35
CA LEU A 365 7.51 -0.55 0.10
C LEU A 365 7.63 -0.66 1.63
N GLU A 366 6.71 -0.04 2.37
CA GLU A 366 6.69 -0.15 3.84
C GLU A 366 6.50 -1.60 4.32
N ILE A 367 5.57 -2.35 3.71
CA ILE A 367 5.36 -3.76 4.01
C ILE A 367 6.63 -4.59 3.73
N MET A 368 7.29 -4.35 2.59
CA MET A 368 8.56 -4.99 2.29
C MET A 368 9.65 -4.64 3.31
N GLN A 369 9.74 -3.38 3.75
CA GLN A 369 10.68 -2.95 4.80
C GLN A 369 10.41 -3.67 6.13
N VAL A 370 9.13 -3.88 6.49
CA VAL A 370 8.75 -4.64 7.70
C VAL A 370 9.22 -6.09 7.58
N HIS A 371 8.89 -6.79 6.48
CA HIS A 371 9.25 -8.21 6.33
C HIS A 371 10.75 -8.45 6.10
N THR A 372 11.48 -7.46 5.57
CA THR A 372 12.93 -7.54 5.37
C THR A 372 13.76 -7.01 6.55
N ARG A 373 13.13 -6.37 7.56
CA ARG A 373 13.81 -5.79 8.74
C ARG A 373 14.77 -6.77 9.46
N GLY A 374 14.40 -8.04 9.51
CA GLY A 374 15.21 -9.11 10.13
C GLY A 374 16.08 -9.92 9.17
N MET A 375 16.02 -9.63 7.87
CA MET A 375 16.62 -10.43 6.81
C MET A 375 17.99 -9.86 6.40
N PRO A 376 19.04 -10.70 6.28
CA PRO A 376 20.35 -10.26 5.81
C PRO A 376 20.32 -10.10 4.29
N LEU A 377 20.04 -8.88 3.83
CA LEU A 377 20.05 -8.52 2.42
C LEU A 377 21.49 -8.31 1.91
N ALA A 378 21.76 -8.72 0.67
CA ALA A 378 22.98 -8.36 -0.03
C ALA A 378 22.98 -6.88 -0.44
N ASP A 379 24.17 -6.29 -0.53
CA ASP A 379 24.35 -4.90 -0.98
C ASP A 379 23.85 -4.77 -2.44
N GLY A 380 22.96 -3.82 -2.71
CA GLY A 380 22.41 -3.55 -4.05
C GLY A 380 20.96 -4.01 -4.30
N ILE A 381 20.27 -4.58 -3.30
CA ILE A 381 18.82 -4.85 -3.40
C ILE A 381 18.05 -3.54 -3.24
N ASP A 382 17.35 -3.13 -4.29
CA ASP A 382 16.47 -1.97 -4.27
C ASP A 382 15.01 -2.39 -4.02
N LEU A 383 14.51 -2.15 -2.81
CA LEU A 383 13.12 -2.46 -2.44
C LEU A 383 12.11 -1.57 -3.18
N GLU A 384 12.53 -0.38 -3.64
CA GLU A 384 11.65 0.53 -4.39
C GLU A 384 11.32 -0.09 -5.76
N GLU A 385 12.32 -0.65 -6.46
CA GLU A 385 12.13 -1.36 -7.74
C GLU A 385 11.17 -2.56 -7.59
N TYR A 386 11.26 -3.29 -6.47
CA TYR A 386 10.32 -4.39 -6.24
C TYR A 386 8.91 -3.89 -5.92
N ALA A 387 8.76 -2.80 -5.15
CA ALA A 387 7.46 -2.21 -4.87
C ALA A 387 6.75 -1.73 -6.15
N ASP A 388 7.53 -1.22 -7.12
CA ASP A 388 7.06 -0.87 -8.47
C ASP A 388 6.59 -2.09 -9.25
N ASN A 389 7.32 -3.21 -9.21
CA ASN A 389 7.00 -4.39 -10.03
C ASN A 389 5.96 -5.35 -9.41
N THR A 390 5.55 -5.16 -8.16
CA THR A 390 4.59 -6.03 -7.44
C THR A 390 3.16 -5.48 -7.45
N HIS A 391 2.64 -5.09 -8.62
CA HIS A 391 1.27 -4.59 -8.73
C HIS A 391 0.22 -5.62 -8.29
N GLY A 392 -0.71 -5.21 -7.43
CA GLY A 392 -1.79 -6.08 -6.92
C GLY A 392 -1.36 -7.11 -5.87
N PHE A 393 -0.12 -7.03 -5.37
CA PHE A 393 0.32 -7.85 -4.23
C PHE A 393 -0.24 -7.27 -2.94
N VAL A 394 -0.83 -8.12 -2.09
CA VAL A 394 -1.24 -7.75 -0.72
C VAL A 394 -0.13 -8.05 0.29
N GLY A 395 -0.32 -7.64 1.55
CA GLY A 395 0.66 -7.89 2.62
C GLY A 395 1.07 -9.36 2.74
N ALA A 396 0.13 -10.29 2.63
CA ALA A 396 0.41 -11.73 2.63
C ALA A 396 1.24 -12.21 1.42
N ASP A 397 1.05 -11.60 0.24
CA ASP A 397 1.82 -11.94 -0.96
C ASP A 397 3.26 -11.43 -0.82
N LEU A 398 3.44 -10.22 -0.28
CA LEU A 398 4.74 -9.62 0.01
C LEU A 398 5.48 -10.36 1.12
N GLU A 399 4.77 -10.81 2.16
CA GLU A 399 5.32 -11.72 3.16
C GLU A 399 5.80 -13.02 2.51
N SER A 400 4.98 -13.59 1.62
CA SER A 400 5.33 -14.80 0.89
C SER A 400 6.54 -14.59 -0.02
N LEU A 401 6.66 -13.43 -0.66
CA LEU A 401 7.82 -13.04 -1.47
C LEU A 401 9.10 -12.97 -0.64
N ALA A 402 9.05 -12.30 0.50
CA ALA A 402 10.17 -12.23 1.43
C ALA A 402 10.56 -13.62 1.95
N ARG A 403 9.57 -14.44 2.33
CA ARG A 403 9.77 -15.80 2.85
C ARG A 403 10.37 -16.73 1.80
N GLU A 404 9.86 -16.71 0.57
CA GLU A 404 10.37 -17.55 -0.52
C GLU A 404 11.77 -17.11 -0.96
N SER A 405 12.06 -15.82 -0.96
CA SER A 405 13.42 -15.28 -1.21
C SER A 405 14.42 -15.80 -0.18
N ALA A 406 14.06 -15.81 1.11
CA ALA A 406 14.89 -16.38 2.14
C ALA A 406 15.00 -17.91 2.05
N MET A 407 13.93 -18.60 1.66
CA MET A 407 13.96 -20.04 1.42
C MET A 407 14.87 -20.41 0.24
N ASN A 408 14.94 -19.58 -0.81
CA ASN A 408 15.88 -19.75 -1.91
C ASN A 408 17.34 -19.61 -1.44
N ALA A 409 17.62 -18.60 -0.60
CA ALA A 409 18.93 -18.48 0.04
C ALA A 409 19.26 -19.71 0.92
N LEU A 410 18.28 -20.25 1.67
CA LEU A 410 18.47 -21.47 2.43
C LEU A 410 18.74 -22.68 1.53
N ARG A 411 18.01 -22.83 0.42
CA ARG A 411 18.19 -23.95 -0.53
C ARG A 411 19.59 -23.95 -1.15
N ARG A 412 20.21 -22.77 -1.33
CA ARG A 412 21.60 -22.61 -1.77
C ARG A 412 22.59 -23.14 -0.74
N VAL A 413 22.35 -22.89 0.54
CA VAL A 413 23.26 -23.23 1.65
C VAL A 413 22.99 -24.63 2.22
N ARG A 414 21.78 -25.18 2.05
CA ARG A 414 21.37 -26.51 2.52
C ARG A 414 22.37 -27.63 2.19
N PRO A 415 22.97 -27.72 0.98
CA PRO A 415 23.91 -28.79 0.66
C PRO A 415 25.19 -28.77 1.51
N GLU A 416 25.52 -27.63 2.13
CA GLU A 416 26.71 -27.43 2.98
C GLU A 416 26.41 -27.69 4.47
N LEU A 417 25.13 -27.85 4.82
CA LEU A 417 24.67 -28.12 6.18
C LEU A 417 24.52 -29.62 6.42
N ASP A 418 25.14 -30.11 7.50
CA ASP A 418 24.91 -31.48 8.00
C ASP A 418 23.66 -31.50 8.89
N LEU A 419 22.54 -31.95 8.33
CA LEU A 419 21.23 -32.02 9.00
C LEU A 419 21.18 -33.05 10.14
N ASP A 420 22.15 -33.96 10.23
CA ASP A 420 22.23 -34.98 11.28
C ASP A 420 22.96 -34.46 12.53
N SER A 421 23.50 -33.23 12.48
CA SER A 421 24.16 -32.59 13.61
C SER A 421 23.27 -31.52 14.25
N ASP A 422 23.14 -31.54 15.58
CA ASP A 422 22.37 -30.55 16.35
C ASP A 422 23.05 -29.16 16.42
N GLU A 423 24.16 -28.94 15.69
CA GLU A 423 25.03 -27.79 15.85
C GLU A 423 25.33 -27.10 14.51
N ILE A 424 24.95 -25.84 14.37
CA ILE A 424 25.13 -25.06 13.12
C ILE A 424 26.50 -24.37 13.12
N PRO A 425 27.30 -24.45 12.03
CA PRO A 425 28.57 -23.73 11.91
C PRO A 425 28.39 -22.21 11.83
N ALA A 426 29.18 -21.45 12.59
CA ALA A 426 29.17 -19.99 12.56
C ALA A 426 29.51 -19.38 11.17
N ASP A 427 30.46 -19.98 10.44
CA ASP A 427 30.89 -19.49 9.12
C ASP A 427 29.75 -19.49 8.08
N VAL A 428 28.87 -20.49 8.17
CA VAL A 428 27.71 -20.62 7.29
C VAL A 428 26.70 -19.51 7.58
N LEU A 429 26.51 -19.15 8.86
CA LEU A 429 25.64 -18.05 9.27
C LEU A 429 26.16 -16.69 8.78
N GLU A 430 27.48 -16.49 8.70
CA GLU A 430 28.08 -15.25 8.17
C GLU A 430 27.90 -15.11 6.65
N SER A 431 28.01 -16.21 5.91
CA SER A 431 27.85 -16.22 4.45
C SER A 431 26.40 -16.08 3.98
N LEU A 432 25.44 -16.31 4.88
CA LEU A 432 24.02 -16.39 4.56
C LEU A 432 23.43 -15.00 4.33
N LYS A 433 23.37 -14.60 3.06
CA LYS A 433 22.70 -13.38 2.60
C LYS A 433 21.68 -13.73 1.52
N VAL A 434 20.57 -12.99 1.50
CA VAL A 434 19.57 -13.04 0.43
C VAL A 434 20.03 -12.13 -0.70
N THR A 435 20.05 -12.67 -1.92
CA THR A 435 20.54 -11.99 -3.12
C THR A 435 19.39 -11.56 -4.03
N GLU A 436 19.65 -10.64 -4.96
CA GLU A 436 18.69 -10.21 -5.97
C GLU A 436 18.14 -11.38 -6.82
N ALA A 437 18.98 -12.39 -7.08
CA ALA A 437 18.57 -13.59 -7.79
C ALA A 437 17.51 -14.40 -7.02
N ASP A 438 17.59 -14.39 -5.68
CA ASP A 438 16.64 -15.10 -4.82
C ASP A 438 15.25 -14.43 -4.87
N PHE A 439 15.21 -13.09 -4.89
CA PHE A 439 13.99 -12.30 -5.07
C PHE A 439 13.39 -12.45 -6.46
N LYS A 440 14.21 -12.40 -7.52
CA LYS A 440 13.76 -12.59 -8.90
C LYS A 440 13.19 -13.98 -9.14
N GLU A 441 13.74 -15.01 -8.49
CA GLU A 441 13.21 -16.37 -8.60
C GLU A 441 11.91 -16.52 -7.79
N ALA A 442 11.84 -15.92 -6.60
CA ALA A 442 10.62 -15.92 -5.78
C ALA A 442 9.44 -15.25 -6.50
N LEU A 443 9.68 -14.12 -7.18
CA LEU A 443 8.66 -13.37 -7.91
C LEU A 443 7.98 -14.21 -9.01
N LYS A 444 8.70 -15.13 -9.65
CA LYS A 444 8.12 -16.00 -10.71
C LYS A 444 7.11 -17.02 -10.17
N GLY A 445 7.19 -17.35 -8.88
CA GLY A 445 6.38 -18.39 -8.25
C GLY A 445 5.14 -17.87 -7.51
N ILE A 446 4.98 -16.54 -7.38
CA ILE A 446 3.93 -15.93 -6.58
C ILE A 446 2.92 -15.26 -7.50
N GLU A 447 1.66 -15.69 -7.37
CA GLU A 447 0.53 -15.05 -8.05
C GLU A 447 -0.09 -13.99 -7.13
N PRO A 448 -0.39 -12.78 -7.63
CA PRO A 448 -1.01 -11.74 -6.81
C PRO A 448 -2.44 -12.13 -6.42
N SER A 449 -2.75 -12.00 -5.13
CA SER A 449 -4.04 -12.38 -4.57
C SER A 449 -5.16 -11.42 -4.97
N ALA A 450 -4.85 -10.14 -5.22
CA ALA A 450 -5.86 -9.10 -5.44
C ALA A 450 -6.26 -8.86 -6.91
N LEU A 451 -5.80 -9.66 -7.88
CA LEU A 451 -6.09 -9.47 -9.32
C LEU A 451 -7.60 -9.40 -9.68
N ARG A 452 -8.48 -9.82 -8.78
CA ARG A 452 -9.94 -9.83 -8.97
C ARG A 452 -10.62 -8.51 -8.61
N GLU A 453 -9.95 -7.61 -7.91
CA GLU A 453 -10.56 -6.36 -7.46
C GLU A 453 -10.25 -5.18 -8.40
N VAL A 454 -11.12 -4.18 -8.36
CA VAL A 454 -10.90 -2.89 -9.02
C VAL A 454 -10.00 -2.06 -8.12
N PHE A 455 -8.88 -1.60 -8.66
CA PHE A 455 -7.88 -0.81 -7.94
C PHE A 455 -8.14 0.68 -8.15
N VAL A 456 -7.96 1.44 -7.09
CA VAL A 456 -7.88 2.90 -7.13
C VAL A 456 -6.40 3.27 -7.09
N GLU A 457 -5.91 3.91 -8.13
CA GLU A 457 -4.53 4.37 -8.25
C GLU A 457 -4.49 5.90 -8.14
N VAL A 458 -3.44 6.44 -7.52
CA VAL A 458 -3.10 7.86 -7.68
C VAL A 458 -2.12 7.91 -8.85
N PRO A 459 -2.49 8.52 -10.00
CA PRO A 459 -1.63 8.56 -11.17
C PRO A 459 -0.41 9.45 -10.91
N ASP A 460 0.74 9.05 -11.46
CA ASP A 460 2.05 9.71 -11.32
C ASP A 460 2.43 10.56 -12.54
N VAL A 461 1.65 10.47 -13.62
CA VAL A 461 1.88 11.16 -14.89
C VAL A 461 1.39 12.60 -14.80
N SER A 462 2.19 13.57 -15.24
CA SER A 462 1.82 15.00 -15.28
C SER A 462 1.59 15.51 -16.72
N TRP A 463 1.09 16.74 -16.88
CA TRP A 463 1.00 17.36 -18.22
C TRP A 463 2.36 17.54 -18.92
N GLN A 464 3.47 17.52 -18.17
CA GLN A 464 4.83 17.62 -18.70
C GLN A 464 5.29 16.33 -19.38
N ASP A 465 4.71 15.20 -19.01
CA ASP A 465 5.02 13.88 -19.56
C ASP A 465 4.24 13.58 -20.84
N VAL A 466 3.31 14.47 -21.23
CA VAL A 466 2.55 14.40 -22.49
C VAL A 466 3.08 15.44 -23.47
N GLY A 467 3.72 15.01 -24.55
CA GLY A 467 4.23 15.92 -25.59
C GLY A 467 3.13 16.46 -26.52
N GLY A 468 3.09 17.79 -26.72
CA GLY A 468 2.20 18.45 -27.69
C GLY A 468 0.70 18.46 -27.33
N LEU A 469 -0.14 18.59 -28.37
CA LEU A 469 -1.62 18.51 -28.30
C LEU A 469 -2.29 19.52 -27.35
N GLU A 470 -1.83 20.78 -27.37
CA GLU A 470 -2.27 21.80 -26.41
C GLU A 470 -3.79 22.06 -26.48
N ASP A 471 -4.38 22.09 -27.68
CA ASP A 471 -5.83 22.27 -27.86
C ASP A 471 -6.62 21.13 -27.18
N THR A 472 -6.14 19.89 -27.30
CA THR A 472 -6.76 18.72 -26.66
C THR A 472 -6.61 18.78 -25.14
N LYS A 473 -5.42 19.18 -24.65
CA LYS A 473 -5.17 19.38 -23.21
C LYS A 473 -6.09 20.44 -22.64
N GLU A 474 -6.21 21.58 -23.31
CA GLU A 474 -7.10 22.67 -22.88
C GLU A 474 -8.55 22.18 -22.78
N ARG A 475 -9.07 21.48 -23.80
CA ARG A 475 -10.42 20.89 -23.74
C ARG A 475 -10.61 19.93 -22.56
N LEU A 476 -9.61 19.11 -22.24
CA LEU A 476 -9.69 18.21 -21.08
C LEU A 476 -9.65 18.96 -19.75
N ARG A 477 -8.84 20.03 -19.65
CA ARG A 477 -8.83 20.93 -18.47
C ARG A 477 -10.19 21.58 -18.28
N GLU A 478 -10.78 22.12 -19.35
CA GLU A 478 -12.11 22.75 -19.31
C GLU A 478 -13.21 21.77 -18.88
N THR A 479 -13.11 20.51 -19.33
CA THR A 479 -14.17 19.52 -19.17
C THR A 479 -14.10 18.78 -17.83
N ILE A 480 -12.90 18.57 -17.30
CA ILE A 480 -12.67 17.69 -16.13
C ILE A 480 -12.09 18.50 -14.97
N GLN A 481 -11.00 19.23 -15.20
CA GLN A 481 -10.29 19.94 -14.14
C GLN A 481 -11.09 21.13 -13.60
N TRP A 482 -11.65 21.97 -14.48
CA TRP A 482 -12.36 23.18 -14.04
C TRP A 482 -13.62 22.90 -13.19
N PRO A 483 -14.47 21.89 -13.50
CA PRO A 483 -15.57 21.52 -12.63
C PRO A 483 -15.13 21.11 -11.22
N LEU A 484 -14.00 20.42 -11.10
CA LEU A 484 -13.46 19.93 -9.82
C LEU A 484 -12.77 21.05 -9.02
N ASP A 485 -11.98 21.89 -9.69
CA ASP A 485 -11.22 22.98 -9.05
C ASP A 485 -12.09 24.20 -8.73
N TYR A 486 -13.13 24.46 -9.53
CA TYR A 486 -13.96 25.68 -9.46
C TYR A 486 -15.48 25.38 -9.44
N PRO A 487 -15.99 24.53 -8.53
CA PRO A 487 -17.41 24.16 -8.51
C PRO A 487 -18.33 25.38 -8.34
N GLU A 488 -17.92 26.38 -7.56
CA GLU A 488 -18.68 27.62 -7.31
C GLU A 488 -19.02 28.39 -8.61
N VAL A 489 -18.10 28.36 -9.59
CA VAL A 489 -18.29 29.04 -10.88
C VAL A 489 -19.37 28.33 -11.70
N PHE A 490 -19.32 27.00 -11.74
CA PHE A 490 -20.30 26.18 -12.46
C PHE A 490 -21.70 26.28 -11.85
N GLU A 491 -21.80 26.23 -10.52
CA GLU A 491 -23.08 26.43 -9.81
C GLU A 491 -23.68 27.82 -10.09
N SER A 492 -22.85 28.88 -10.06
CA SER A 492 -23.33 30.25 -10.28
C SER A 492 -23.85 30.51 -11.70
N LEU A 493 -23.33 29.75 -12.68
CA LEU A 493 -23.66 29.86 -14.09
C LEU A 493 -24.73 28.85 -14.53
N ASP A 494 -25.26 28.03 -13.61
CA ASP A 494 -26.20 26.93 -13.91
C ASP A 494 -25.65 26.00 -15.01
N MET A 495 -24.34 25.74 -14.95
CA MET A 495 -23.61 24.90 -15.90
C MET A 495 -23.48 23.49 -15.34
N GLN A 496 -23.95 22.50 -16.11
CA GLN A 496 -23.78 21.10 -15.77
C GLN A 496 -22.35 20.64 -16.09
N ALA A 497 -21.70 20.02 -15.11
CA ALA A 497 -20.43 19.33 -15.33
C ALA A 497 -20.62 18.14 -16.29
N ALA A 498 -19.61 17.86 -17.10
CA ALA A 498 -19.66 16.72 -18.01
C ALA A 498 -19.57 15.43 -17.21
N LYS A 499 -20.54 14.52 -17.42
CA LYS A 499 -20.54 13.22 -16.74
C LYS A 499 -19.59 12.23 -17.41
N GLY A 500 -19.36 12.39 -18.71
CA GLY A 500 -18.57 11.45 -19.48
C GLY A 500 -17.87 12.07 -20.67
N VAL A 501 -16.58 11.76 -20.81
CA VAL A 501 -15.72 12.18 -21.92
C VAL A 501 -15.33 10.96 -22.74
N LEU A 502 -15.65 10.94 -24.03
CA LEU A 502 -15.11 9.96 -24.97
C LEU A 502 -13.91 10.56 -25.70
N MET A 503 -12.72 10.02 -25.44
CA MET A 503 -11.52 10.28 -26.22
C MET A 503 -11.40 9.29 -27.37
N TYR A 504 -11.32 9.79 -28.60
CA TYR A 504 -11.16 8.94 -29.78
C TYR A 504 -10.04 9.42 -30.69
N GLY A 505 -9.43 8.49 -31.41
CA GLY A 505 -8.36 8.78 -32.37
C GLY A 505 -7.55 7.53 -32.71
N PRO A 506 -6.52 7.65 -33.56
CA PRO A 506 -5.66 6.53 -33.92
C PRO A 506 -5.02 5.84 -32.70
N PRO A 507 -4.73 4.53 -32.76
CA PRO A 507 -3.99 3.86 -31.70
C PRO A 507 -2.59 4.48 -31.54
N GLY A 508 -2.08 4.51 -30.30
CA GLY A 508 -0.72 4.99 -30.03
C GLY A 508 -0.55 6.52 -29.93
N THR A 509 -1.64 7.30 -29.93
CA THR A 509 -1.60 8.78 -29.76
C THR A 509 -1.55 9.26 -28.30
N GLY A 510 -1.45 8.34 -27.33
CA GLY A 510 -1.30 8.70 -25.91
C GLY A 510 -2.59 9.00 -25.15
N LYS A 511 -3.76 8.52 -25.62
CA LYS A 511 -5.06 8.68 -24.94
C LYS A 511 -5.03 8.26 -23.46
N THR A 512 -4.42 7.12 -23.16
CA THR A 512 -4.26 6.62 -21.78
C THR A 512 -3.34 7.53 -20.94
N LEU A 513 -2.28 8.08 -21.53
CA LEU A 513 -1.37 9.01 -20.83
C LEU A 513 -2.07 10.34 -20.51
N MET A 514 -2.89 10.86 -21.43
CA MET A 514 -3.69 12.08 -21.18
C MET A 514 -4.71 11.89 -20.06
N ALA A 515 -5.37 10.74 -20.00
CA ALA A 515 -6.32 10.43 -18.93
C ALA A 515 -5.64 10.37 -17.55
N LYS A 516 -4.43 9.79 -17.48
CA LYS A 516 -3.65 9.78 -16.24
C LYS A 516 -3.18 11.18 -15.86
N ALA A 517 -2.73 11.98 -16.82
CA ALA A 517 -2.28 13.35 -16.59
C ALA A 517 -3.39 14.27 -16.06
N VAL A 518 -4.59 14.20 -16.64
CA VAL A 518 -5.72 15.02 -16.16
C VAL A 518 -6.20 14.61 -14.76
N ALA A 519 -6.16 13.31 -14.44
CA ALA A 519 -6.52 12.83 -13.11
C ALA A 519 -5.51 13.25 -12.03
N ASN A 520 -4.20 13.19 -12.33
CA ASN A 520 -3.15 13.62 -11.40
C ASN A 520 -3.24 15.13 -11.13
N GLU A 521 -3.46 15.94 -12.17
CA GLU A 521 -3.52 17.40 -12.04
C GLU A 521 -4.80 17.91 -11.38
N SER A 522 -5.83 17.07 -11.31
CA SER A 522 -7.08 17.34 -10.58
C SER A 522 -7.10 16.71 -9.18
N ASP A 523 -5.93 16.27 -8.67
CA ASP A 523 -5.76 15.57 -7.38
C ASP A 523 -6.82 14.47 -7.15
N SER A 524 -7.21 13.78 -8.23
CA SER A 524 -8.35 12.86 -8.24
C SER A 524 -7.87 11.41 -8.30
N ASN A 525 -8.60 10.54 -7.60
CA ASN A 525 -8.39 9.11 -7.66
C ASN A 525 -8.61 8.59 -9.09
N PHE A 526 -7.85 7.59 -9.53
CA PHE A 526 -7.93 7.05 -10.89
C PHE A 526 -8.24 5.57 -10.88
N ILE A 527 -9.35 5.18 -11.51
CA ILE A 527 -9.75 3.79 -11.67
C ILE A 527 -9.61 3.41 -13.14
N SER A 528 -8.62 2.60 -13.48
CA SER A 528 -8.39 2.15 -14.86
C SER A 528 -8.94 0.76 -15.11
N ILE A 529 -9.78 0.61 -16.14
CA ILE A 529 -10.35 -0.65 -16.57
C ILE A 529 -10.19 -0.81 -18.07
N LYS A 530 -9.58 -1.92 -18.49
CA LYS A 530 -9.52 -2.29 -19.90
C LYS A 530 -10.76 -3.09 -20.27
N GLY A 531 -11.39 -2.80 -21.40
CA GLY A 531 -12.62 -3.50 -21.84
C GLY A 531 -12.55 -5.04 -21.76
N PRO A 532 -11.47 -5.71 -22.22
CA PRO A 532 -11.33 -7.17 -22.09
C PRO A 532 -11.25 -7.69 -20.65
N GLU A 533 -10.84 -6.86 -19.68
CA GLU A 533 -10.76 -7.25 -18.27
C GLU A 533 -12.14 -7.49 -17.66
N LEU A 534 -13.15 -6.69 -18.04
CA LEU A 534 -14.53 -6.86 -17.57
C LEU A 534 -15.14 -8.20 -18.01
N LEU A 535 -14.71 -8.71 -19.17
CA LEU A 535 -15.18 -10.00 -19.70
C LEU A 535 -14.45 -11.19 -19.09
N SER A 536 -13.19 -11.02 -18.68
CA SER A 536 -12.32 -12.12 -18.22
C SER A 536 -12.28 -12.29 -16.70
N LYS A 537 -12.21 -11.20 -15.93
CA LYS A 537 -12.16 -11.24 -14.46
C LYS A 537 -13.47 -11.77 -13.84
N TRP A 538 -14.62 -11.57 -14.50
CA TRP A 538 -15.95 -11.94 -14.01
C TRP A 538 -16.69 -12.89 -14.96
N VAL A 539 -16.21 -14.15 -15.08
CA VAL A 539 -16.87 -15.17 -15.90
C VAL A 539 -18.28 -15.47 -15.36
N GLY A 540 -19.31 -15.00 -16.09
CA GLY A 540 -20.72 -15.24 -15.76
C GLY A 540 -21.39 -14.13 -14.92
N GLU A 541 -20.63 -13.17 -14.39
CA GLU A 541 -21.11 -12.04 -13.56
C GLU A 541 -20.54 -10.68 -13.98
N SER A 542 -20.17 -10.47 -15.25
CA SER A 542 -19.58 -9.20 -15.72
C SER A 542 -20.40 -7.93 -15.42
N GLU A 543 -21.72 -8.04 -15.26
CA GLU A 543 -22.57 -6.92 -14.80
C GLU A 543 -22.23 -6.48 -13.37
N LYS A 544 -21.94 -7.44 -12.48
CA LYS A 544 -21.59 -7.15 -11.10
C LYS A 544 -20.25 -6.41 -11.02
N GLY A 545 -19.30 -6.77 -11.87
CA GLY A 545 -18.03 -6.05 -12.00
C GLY A 545 -18.23 -4.58 -12.35
N VAL A 546 -19.14 -4.26 -13.29
CA VAL A 546 -19.46 -2.86 -13.61
C VAL A 546 -20.06 -2.13 -12.40
N ARG A 547 -20.99 -2.74 -11.66
CA ARG A 547 -21.55 -2.12 -10.43
C ARG A 547 -20.47 -1.86 -9.38
N GLU A 548 -19.57 -2.81 -9.21
CA GLU A 548 -18.48 -2.74 -8.24
C GLU A 548 -17.52 -1.58 -8.56
N VAL A 549 -17.19 -1.40 -9.84
CA VAL A 549 -16.40 -0.25 -10.33
C VAL A 549 -17.05 1.07 -9.92
N PHE A 550 -18.33 1.26 -10.25
CA PHE A 550 -19.02 2.52 -9.98
C PHE A 550 -19.36 2.70 -8.49
N SER A 551 -19.53 1.63 -7.72
CA SER A 551 -19.63 1.73 -6.25
C SER A 551 -18.32 2.25 -5.66
N LYS A 552 -17.19 1.63 -6.03
CA LYS A 552 -15.85 2.05 -5.58
C LYS A 552 -15.52 3.48 -6.00
N ALA A 553 -15.90 3.88 -7.22
CA ALA A 553 -15.71 5.24 -7.68
C ALA A 553 -16.44 6.27 -6.82
N ARG A 554 -17.70 5.98 -6.42
CA ARG A 554 -18.52 6.85 -5.58
C ARG A 554 -18.04 6.89 -4.13
N GLU A 555 -17.60 5.76 -3.61
CA GLU A 555 -17.03 5.68 -2.25
C GLU A 555 -15.71 6.46 -2.12
N ASN A 556 -14.95 6.58 -3.22
CA ASN A 556 -13.65 7.26 -3.28
C ASN A 556 -13.70 8.61 -4.01
N ALA A 557 -14.87 9.24 -4.16
CA ALA A 557 -15.01 10.54 -4.79
C ALA A 557 -14.15 11.62 -4.09
N PRO A 558 -13.44 12.51 -4.82
CA PRO A 558 -13.44 12.69 -6.28
C PRO A 558 -12.64 11.60 -7.03
N THR A 559 -13.23 11.00 -8.06
CA THR A 559 -12.63 9.90 -8.83
C THR A 559 -12.87 10.02 -10.33
N VAL A 560 -11.81 9.77 -11.11
CA VAL A 560 -11.85 9.59 -12.57
C VAL A 560 -11.91 8.09 -12.89
N VAL A 561 -13.01 7.65 -13.50
CA VAL A 561 -13.16 6.27 -13.99
C VAL A 561 -12.78 6.19 -15.45
N PHE A 562 -11.68 5.51 -15.75
CA PHE A 562 -11.11 5.36 -17.08
C PHE A 562 -11.41 3.99 -17.70
N PHE A 563 -12.21 3.98 -18.76
CA PHE A 563 -12.49 2.80 -19.58
C PHE A 563 -11.62 2.83 -20.85
N ASP A 564 -10.58 2.00 -20.88
CA ASP A 564 -9.74 1.83 -22.06
C ASP A 564 -10.36 0.81 -23.03
N GLU A 565 -10.31 1.10 -24.33
CA GLU A 565 -10.85 0.23 -25.39
C GLU A 565 -12.33 -0.13 -25.18
N ILE A 566 -13.18 0.87 -24.92
CA ILE A 566 -14.61 0.64 -24.68
C ILE A 566 -15.31 -0.02 -25.89
N ASP A 567 -14.76 0.16 -27.09
CA ASP A 567 -15.22 -0.49 -28.32
C ASP A 567 -15.14 -2.01 -28.28
N SER A 568 -14.32 -2.60 -27.40
CA SER A 568 -14.25 -4.05 -27.20
C SER A 568 -15.47 -4.63 -26.47
N ILE A 569 -16.16 -3.82 -25.65
CA ILE A 569 -17.32 -4.24 -24.85
C ILE A 569 -18.64 -3.62 -25.34
N ALA A 570 -18.56 -2.48 -26.03
CA ALA A 570 -19.70 -1.64 -26.38
C ALA A 570 -20.01 -1.61 -27.89
N THR A 571 -19.90 -2.74 -28.57
CA THR A 571 -20.22 -2.84 -30.01
C THR A 571 -21.71 -2.69 -30.30
N GLU A 572 -22.03 -1.99 -31.39
CA GLU A 572 -23.40 -1.70 -31.84
C GLU A 572 -24.27 -2.95 -32.08
N ARG A 573 -25.52 -2.88 -31.61
CA ARG A 573 -26.48 -3.99 -31.62
C ARG A 573 -26.79 -4.48 -33.05
N GLY A 574 -26.59 -5.78 -33.29
CA GLY A 574 -27.14 -6.46 -34.47
C GLY A 574 -26.37 -6.33 -35.78
N ARG A 575 -25.12 -5.83 -35.77
CA ARG A 575 -24.27 -5.79 -36.98
C ARG A 575 -23.66 -7.14 -37.35
N ASP A 576 -23.43 -8.03 -36.38
CA ASP A 576 -23.00 -9.41 -36.65
C ASP A 576 -24.19 -10.38 -36.64
N GLY A 577 -24.56 -10.84 -37.84
CA GLY A 577 -25.62 -11.84 -38.08
C GLY A 577 -25.33 -13.25 -37.57
N GLY A 578 -24.62 -13.40 -36.46
CA GLY A 578 -24.30 -14.69 -35.86
C GLY A 578 -23.73 -14.56 -34.45
N GLY A 579 -24.58 -14.70 -33.44
CA GLY A 579 -24.18 -15.14 -32.09
C GLY A 579 -23.23 -14.26 -31.28
N GLY A 580 -23.15 -12.95 -31.55
CA GLY A 580 -22.46 -11.99 -30.67
C GLY A 580 -23.02 -12.05 -29.24
N SER A 581 -22.13 -12.07 -28.24
CA SER A 581 -22.40 -12.61 -26.89
C SER A 581 -23.48 -11.84 -26.12
N GLN A 582 -24.51 -12.55 -25.62
CA GLN A 582 -25.48 -12.02 -24.64
C GLN A 582 -24.84 -11.42 -23.38
N VAL A 583 -23.53 -11.63 -23.17
CA VAL A 583 -22.74 -11.08 -22.06
C VAL A 583 -22.41 -9.61 -22.33
N SER A 584 -21.94 -9.25 -23.54
CA SER A 584 -21.61 -7.86 -23.89
C SER A 584 -22.83 -6.95 -23.79
N GLU A 585 -23.99 -7.40 -24.28
CA GLU A 585 -25.24 -6.62 -24.24
C GLU A 585 -25.69 -6.29 -22.81
N ARG A 586 -25.48 -7.24 -21.91
CA ARG A 586 -25.78 -7.12 -20.48
C ARG A 586 -24.84 -6.15 -19.78
N VAL A 587 -23.55 -6.22 -20.09
CA VAL A 587 -22.52 -5.27 -19.61
C VAL A 587 -22.82 -3.85 -20.08
N VAL A 588 -23.13 -3.64 -21.36
CA VAL A 588 -23.51 -2.32 -21.89
C VAL A 588 -24.75 -1.78 -21.20
N SER A 589 -25.78 -2.61 -21.00
CA SER A 589 -27.01 -2.20 -20.32
C SER A 589 -26.75 -1.78 -18.87
N GLN A 590 -25.86 -2.49 -18.17
CA GLN A 590 -25.44 -2.11 -16.82
C GLN A 590 -24.66 -0.79 -16.84
N LEU A 591 -23.68 -0.64 -17.74
CA LEU A 591 -22.89 0.59 -17.88
C LEU A 591 -23.78 1.81 -18.14
N LEU A 592 -24.81 1.67 -19.00
CA LEU A 592 -25.80 2.71 -19.22
C LEU A 592 -26.59 3.06 -17.96
N THR A 593 -26.94 2.06 -17.15
CA THR A 593 -27.66 2.26 -15.89
C THR A 593 -26.79 3.00 -14.87
N GLU A 594 -25.50 2.67 -14.79
CA GLU A 594 -24.56 3.38 -13.91
C GLU A 594 -24.33 4.82 -14.39
N LEU A 595 -24.09 5.05 -15.69
CA LEU A 595 -23.90 6.40 -16.26
C LEU A 595 -25.13 7.29 -16.06
N ASP A 596 -26.34 6.75 -16.25
CA ASP A 596 -27.59 7.48 -15.98
C ASP A 596 -27.81 7.73 -14.47
N GLY A 597 -27.26 6.86 -13.63
CA GLY A 597 -27.37 6.88 -12.18
C GLY A 597 -26.38 7.80 -11.46
N LEU A 598 -25.33 8.28 -12.16
CA LEU A 598 -24.41 9.28 -11.63
C LEU A 598 -25.17 10.60 -11.38
N GLU A 599 -25.38 10.93 -10.11
CA GLU A 599 -25.92 12.22 -9.71
C GLU A 599 -24.84 13.31 -9.81
N GLU A 600 -25.23 14.58 -9.98
CA GLU A 600 -24.29 15.71 -10.13
C GLU A 600 -23.43 15.94 -8.87
N LEU A 601 -23.80 15.34 -7.73
CA LEU A 601 -23.19 15.54 -6.43
C LEU A 601 -22.10 14.51 -6.08
N GLU A 602 -21.83 13.53 -6.96
CA GLU A 602 -20.93 12.41 -6.63
C GLU A 602 -19.46 12.63 -7.03
N ASP A 603 -19.06 13.79 -7.59
CA ASP A 603 -17.67 14.11 -8.02
C ASP A 603 -16.96 12.96 -8.78
N VAL A 604 -17.72 12.17 -9.54
CA VAL A 604 -17.22 11.08 -10.38
C VAL A 604 -17.29 11.49 -11.85
N VAL A 605 -16.15 11.43 -12.54
CA VAL A 605 -16.06 11.70 -13.98
C VAL A 605 -15.67 10.44 -14.72
N VAL A 606 -16.39 10.10 -15.80
CA VAL A 606 -16.07 8.94 -16.64
C VAL A 606 -15.28 9.38 -17.87
N ILE A 607 -14.14 8.75 -18.11
CA ILE A 607 -13.37 8.90 -19.34
C ILE A 607 -13.37 7.57 -20.07
N ALA A 608 -13.83 7.53 -21.32
CA ALA A 608 -13.75 6.35 -22.17
C ALA A 608 -12.82 6.60 -23.34
N THR A 609 -12.00 5.63 -23.73
CA THR A 609 -11.21 5.70 -24.97
C THR A 609 -11.75 4.75 -26.02
N SER A 610 -11.58 5.14 -27.28
CA SER A 610 -11.82 4.23 -28.39
C SER A 610 -10.89 4.50 -29.56
N ASN A 611 -10.41 3.43 -30.18
CA ASN A 611 -9.72 3.51 -31.46
C ASN A 611 -10.73 3.44 -32.63
N ARG A 612 -11.94 2.93 -32.37
CA ARG A 612 -13.00 2.74 -33.37
C ARG A 612 -14.33 3.31 -32.89
N PRO A 613 -14.48 4.64 -32.85
CA PRO A 613 -15.73 5.27 -32.42
C PRO A 613 -16.91 4.89 -33.33
N ASP A 614 -16.66 4.45 -34.57
CA ASP A 614 -17.66 3.93 -35.50
C ASP A 614 -18.37 2.64 -35.05
N LEU A 615 -17.81 1.93 -34.07
CA LEU A 615 -18.36 0.68 -33.54
C LEU A 615 -19.16 0.84 -32.24
N ILE A 616 -19.05 1.98 -31.57
CA ILE A 616 -19.67 2.19 -30.26
C ILE A 616 -21.20 2.28 -30.39
N ASP A 617 -21.94 1.65 -29.47
CA ASP A 617 -23.40 1.81 -29.38
C ASP A 617 -23.76 3.30 -29.19
N SER A 618 -24.51 3.85 -30.16
CA SER A 618 -25.02 5.23 -30.13
C SER A 618 -25.79 5.60 -28.85
N ALA A 619 -26.27 4.61 -28.08
CA ALA A 619 -26.86 4.85 -26.77
C ALA A 619 -25.86 5.47 -25.78
N LEU A 620 -24.57 5.15 -25.85
CA LEU A 620 -23.53 5.68 -24.97
C LEU A 620 -23.20 7.14 -25.26
N LEU A 621 -23.31 7.55 -26.52
CA LEU A 621 -22.99 8.89 -27.03
C LEU A 621 -24.11 9.91 -26.82
N ARG A 622 -25.15 9.55 -26.06
CA ARG A 622 -26.29 10.44 -25.83
C ARG A 622 -25.97 11.45 -24.71
N PRO A 623 -26.54 12.66 -24.77
CA PRO A 623 -26.41 13.65 -23.70
C PRO A 623 -26.75 13.06 -22.33
N GLY A 624 -25.93 13.36 -21.32
CA GLY A 624 -26.02 12.81 -19.97
C GLY A 624 -25.24 11.51 -19.72
N ARG A 625 -24.51 11.01 -20.73
CA ARG A 625 -23.63 9.82 -20.64
C ARG A 625 -22.21 10.19 -21.07
N LEU A 626 -21.70 9.68 -22.20
CA LEU A 626 -20.49 10.17 -22.85
C LEU A 626 -20.87 11.35 -23.77
N ASP A 627 -21.17 12.49 -23.16
CA ASP A 627 -21.72 13.65 -23.85
C ASP A 627 -20.65 14.57 -24.45
N ARG A 628 -19.41 14.49 -23.95
CA ARG A 628 -18.27 15.21 -24.51
C ARG A 628 -17.40 14.29 -25.35
N HIS A 629 -17.17 14.68 -26.61
CA HIS A 629 -16.32 13.92 -27.53
C HIS A 629 -15.03 14.72 -27.79
N VAL A 630 -13.88 14.13 -27.45
CA VAL A 630 -12.56 14.75 -27.63
C VAL A 630 -11.77 13.94 -28.65
N HIS A 631 -11.54 14.55 -29.81
CA HIS A 631 -10.67 13.97 -30.83
C HIS A 631 -9.20 14.18 -30.43
N VAL A 632 -8.41 13.11 -30.49
CA VAL A 632 -6.96 13.12 -30.29
C VAL A 632 -6.30 12.94 -31.66
N PRO A 633 -5.89 14.03 -32.32
CA PRO A 633 -5.36 13.98 -33.67
C PRO A 633 -3.96 13.36 -33.72
N VAL A 634 -3.52 13.06 -34.94
CA VAL A 634 -2.13 12.66 -35.21
C VAL A 634 -1.19 13.84 -34.87
N PRO A 635 -0.07 13.62 -34.17
CA PRO A 635 0.86 14.69 -33.82
C PRO A 635 1.44 15.42 -35.03
N ASP A 636 1.44 16.76 -34.98
CA ASP A 636 2.13 17.63 -35.96
C ASP A 636 3.65 17.70 -35.70
N GLU A 637 4.40 18.41 -36.54
CA GLU A 637 5.88 18.50 -36.40
C GLU A 637 6.30 19.03 -35.02
N ASP A 638 5.61 20.07 -34.51
CA ASP A 638 5.90 20.67 -33.21
C ASP A 638 5.57 19.71 -32.06
N ALA A 639 4.44 19.00 -32.13
CA ALA A 639 4.07 17.97 -31.15
C ALA A 639 5.06 16.80 -31.18
N ARG A 640 5.49 16.32 -32.36
CA ARG A 640 6.48 15.25 -32.47
C ARG A 640 7.82 15.66 -31.85
N ARG A 641 8.26 16.90 -32.05
CA ARG A 641 9.44 17.44 -31.39
C ARG A 641 9.30 17.39 -29.87
N ALA A 642 8.17 17.84 -29.33
CA ALA A 642 7.91 17.79 -27.89
C ALA A 642 7.87 16.35 -27.36
N ILE A 643 7.29 15.40 -28.12
CA ILE A 643 7.28 13.98 -27.77
C ILE A 643 8.71 13.41 -27.73
N PHE A 644 9.56 13.75 -28.71
CA PHE A 644 10.97 13.38 -28.70
C PHE A 644 11.71 13.93 -27.48
N GLU A 645 11.45 15.19 -27.10
CA GLU A 645 12.06 15.81 -25.91
C GLU A 645 11.70 15.05 -24.63
N VAL A 646 10.43 14.67 -24.46
CA VAL A 646 9.97 13.88 -23.31
C VAL A 646 10.68 12.52 -23.25
N HIS A 647 10.67 11.76 -24.35
CA HIS A 647 11.27 10.41 -24.36
C HIS A 647 12.81 10.40 -24.30
N THR A 648 13.46 11.51 -24.64
CA THR A 648 14.93 11.64 -24.60
C THR A 648 15.47 12.33 -23.35
N ARG A 649 14.61 12.91 -22.49
CA ARG A 649 14.98 13.66 -21.28
C ARG A 649 16.00 12.97 -20.37
N HIS A 650 15.89 11.65 -20.22
CA HIS A 650 16.75 10.84 -19.35
C HIS A 650 17.79 10.01 -20.11
N LYS A 651 17.93 10.22 -21.43
CA LYS A 651 18.85 9.46 -22.28
C LYS A 651 20.14 10.26 -22.53
N PRO A 652 21.32 9.63 -22.49
CA PRO A 652 22.58 10.31 -22.79
C PRO A 652 22.70 10.55 -24.31
N LEU A 653 22.21 11.70 -24.78
CA LEU A 653 22.35 12.11 -26.17
C LEU A 653 23.76 12.64 -26.47
N ALA A 654 24.25 12.39 -27.68
CA ALA A 654 25.44 13.05 -28.21
C ALA A 654 25.08 14.41 -28.83
N ASP A 655 26.09 15.29 -28.98
CA ASP A 655 25.92 16.68 -29.45
C ASP A 655 25.49 16.76 -30.93
N ASP A 656 25.52 15.66 -31.67
CA ASP A 656 25.13 15.52 -33.07
C ASP A 656 23.64 15.20 -33.27
N VAL A 657 22.88 14.93 -32.20
CA VAL A 657 21.45 14.62 -32.26
C VAL A 657 20.63 15.91 -32.28
N ASP A 658 19.94 16.15 -33.39
CA ASP A 658 19.02 17.28 -33.57
C ASP A 658 17.56 16.81 -33.58
N LEU A 659 16.83 17.11 -32.50
CA LEU A 659 15.42 16.75 -32.33
C LEU A 659 14.51 17.43 -33.37
N ASP A 660 14.84 18.65 -33.81
CA ASP A 660 14.09 19.36 -34.84
C ASP A 660 14.22 18.64 -36.20
N SER A 661 15.41 18.08 -36.49
CA SER A 661 15.61 17.28 -37.70
C SER A 661 14.87 15.93 -37.63
N LEU A 662 14.79 15.30 -36.45
CA LEU A 662 14.07 14.04 -36.28
C LEU A 662 12.56 14.24 -36.49
N ALA A 663 11.97 15.28 -35.89
CA ALA A 663 10.55 15.59 -36.01
C ALA A 663 10.08 15.80 -37.47
N ARG A 664 10.96 16.35 -38.32
CA ARG A 664 10.72 16.51 -39.77
C ARG A 664 10.76 15.20 -40.56
N LYS A 665 11.60 14.24 -40.15
CA LYS A 665 11.75 12.95 -40.82
C LYS A 665 10.64 11.97 -40.44
N THR A 666 9.99 12.17 -39.29
CA THR A 666 8.98 11.25 -38.73
C THR A 666 7.54 11.67 -39.03
N ASP A 667 7.23 12.02 -40.27
CA ASP A 667 5.84 12.32 -40.62
C ASP A 667 4.95 11.06 -40.59
N GLY A 668 3.77 11.17 -39.99
CA GLY A 668 2.87 10.03 -39.76
C GLY A 668 3.21 9.12 -38.56
N TYR A 669 4.25 9.44 -37.78
CA TYR A 669 4.57 8.71 -36.55
C TYR A 669 3.70 9.19 -35.39
N VAL A 670 3.16 8.26 -34.61
CA VAL A 670 2.45 8.56 -33.35
C VAL A 670 3.40 8.50 -32.14
N GLY A 671 2.93 8.89 -30.95
CA GLY A 671 3.73 8.85 -29.73
C GLY A 671 4.36 7.48 -29.46
N ALA A 672 3.59 6.40 -29.65
CA ALA A 672 4.10 5.04 -29.51
C ALA A 672 5.20 4.67 -30.53
N ASP A 673 5.13 5.20 -31.77
CA ASP A 673 6.16 4.96 -32.79
C ASP A 673 7.44 5.73 -32.43
N ILE A 674 7.31 6.97 -31.97
CA ILE A 674 8.45 7.80 -31.54
C ILE A 674 9.15 7.19 -30.31
N GLU A 675 8.37 6.68 -29.36
CA GLU A 675 8.90 5.92 -28.22
C GLU A 675 9.68 4.69 -28.71
N ALA A 676 9.13 3.95 -29.68
CA ALA A 676 9.80 2.79 -30.27
C ALA A 676 11.11 3.17 -30.97
N VAL A 677 11.14 4.28 -31.73
CA VAL A 677 12.36 4.83 -32.34
C VAL A 677 13.40 5.16 -31.28
N CYS A 678 13.02 5.86 -30.21
CA CYS A 678 13.93 6.21 -29.11
C CYS A 678 14.47 4.97 -28.38
N ARG A 679 13.65 3.92 -28.25
CA ARG A 679 14.04 2.65 -27.64
C ARG A 679 15.00 1.87 -28.54
N GLU A 680 14.73 1.78 -29.83
CA GLU A 680 15.61 1.07 -30.76
C GLU A 680 16.95 1.79 -30.93
N ALA A 681 16.95 3.13 -30.99
CA ALA A 681 18.20 3.92 -31.01
C ALA A 681 19.05 3.67 -29.74
N ALA A 682 18.41 3.58 -28.57
CA ALA A 682 19.10 3.22 -27.33
C ALA A 682 19.62 1.78 -27.33
N MET A 683 18.87 0.83 -27.90
CA MET A 683 19.29 -0.56 -28.06
C MET A 683 20.46 -0.70 -29.05
N ALA A 684 20.45 0.04 -30.15
CA ALA A 684 21.54 0.10 -31.12
C ALA A 684 22.83 0.61 -30.46
N ALA A 685 22.74 1.74 -29.74
CA ALA A 685 23.86 2.29 -28.96
C ALA A 685 24.37 1.30 -27.90
N SER A 686 23.46 0.63 -27.20
CA SER A 686 23.83 -0.38 -26.20
C SER A 686 24.52 -1.58 -26.84
N ARG A 687 24.06 -2.01 -28.02
CA ARG A 687 24.62 -3.14 -28.78
C ARG A 687 26.04 -2.82 -29.27
N GLU A 688 26.28 -1.62 -29.78
CA GLU A 688 27.61 -1.14 -30.17
C GLU A 688 28.56 -1.11 -28.96
N PHE A 689 28.09 -0.57 -27.83
CA PHE A 689 28.87 -0.50 -26.61
C PHE A 689 29.23 -1.88 -26.04
N ILE A 690 28.26 -2.80 -25.96
CA ILE A 690 28.48 -4.16 -25.47
C ILE A 690 29.42 -4.96 -26.38
N GLN A 691 29.43 -4.69 -27.69
CA GLN A 691 30.35 -5.34 -28.63
C GLN A 691 31.76 -4.76 -28.59
N SER A 692 31.92 -3.50 -28.19
CA SER A 692 33.22 -2.81 -28.15
C SER A 692 33.97 -2.98 -26.83
N VAL A 693 33.29 -3.37 -25.74
CA VAL A 693 33.88 -3.48 -24.39
C VAL A 693 33.79 -4.92 -23.86
N SER A 694 34.88 -5.43 -23.25
CA SER A 694 34.90 -6.71 -22.54
C SER A 694 33.97 -6.69 -21.32
N ARG A 695 33.32 -7.81 -20.99
CA ARG A 695 32.42 -7.93 -19.83
C ARG A 695 33.03 -7.47 -18.49
N GLU A 696 34.34 -7.54 -18.34
CA GLU A 696 35.08 -7.13 -17.14
C GLU A 696 35.26 -5.60 -17.03
N ASP A 697 35.20 -4.85 -18.14
CA ASP A 697 35.46 -3.40 -18.19
C ASP A 697 34.18 -2.55 -18.38
N ILE A 698 33.01 -3.21 -18.42
CA ILE A 698 31.71 -2.54 -18.62
C ILE A 698 31.47 -1.51 -17.52
N GLY A 699 31.67 -1.89 -16.25
CA GLY A 699 31.36 -1.04 -15.09
C GLY A 699 32.07 0.31 -15.09
N ASP A 700 33.33 0.37 -15.56
CA ASP A 700 34.11 1.61 -15.63
C ASP A 700 33.78 2.47 -16.86
N SER A 701 33.18 1.87 -17.90
CA SER A 701 32.95 2.51 -19.21
C SER A 701 31.50 2.90 -19.48
N VAL A 702 30.53 2.48 -18.64
CA VAL A 702 29.08 2.74 -18.83
C VAL A 702 28.78 4.24 -18.99
N GLY A 703 29.50 5.10 -18.27
CA GLY A 703 29.30 6.55 -18.34
C GLY A 703 29.64 7.19 -19.70
N ASN A 704 30.28 6.47 -20.61
CA ASN A 704 30.63 6.96 -21.95
C ASN A 704 29.59 6.59 -23.02
N VAL A 705 28.55 5.82 -22.68
CA VAL A 705 27.50 5.45 -23.63
C VAL A 705 26.74 6.72 -24.03
N ARG A 706 26.73 7.02 -25.34
CA ARG A 706 25.92 8.09 -25.91
C ARG A 706 25.16 7.59 -27.12
N ILE A 707 23.94 8.09 -27.28
CA ILE A 707 23.11 7.84 -28.46
C ILE A 707 23.46 8.92 -29.49
N THR A 708 23.95 8.51 -30.65
CA THR A 708 24.38 9.35 -31.77
C THR A 708 23.27 9.49 -32.80
N ALA A 709 23.45 10.41 -33.75
CA ALA A 709 22.50 10.58 -34.85
C ALA A 709 22.39 9.32 -35.72
N GLU A 710 23.48 8.57 -35.92
CA GLU A 710 23.53 7.33 -36.70
C GLU A 710 22.59 6.26 -36.10
N HIS A 711 22.56 6.12 -34.77
CA HIS A 711 21.64 5.20 -34.09
C HIS A 711 20.17 5.56 -34.30
N PHE A 712 19.85 6.85 -34.40
CA PHE A 712 18.49 7.29 -34.73
C PHE A 712 18.15 7.05 -36.20
N GLU A 713 19.11 7.17 -37.11
CA GLU A 713 18.90 6.84 -38.53
C GLU A 713 18.63 5.33 -38.72
N ASP A 714 19.41 4.48 -38.07
CA ASP A 714 19.18 3.02 -38.07
C ASP A 714 17.80 2.67 -37.48
N ALA A 715 17.40 3.33 -36.39
CA ALA A 715 16.09 3.11 -35.77
C ALA A 715 14.92 3.55 -36.66
N LEU A 716 15.09 4.62 -37.44
CA LEU A 716 14.08 5.10 -38.39
C LEU A 716 13.92 4.15 -39.59
N ASP A 717 14.97 3.42 -39.98
CA ASP A 717 14.89 2.40 -41.02
C ASP A 717 14.14 1.13 -40.55
N GLU A 718 14.15 0.84 -39.24
CA GLU A 718 13.49 -0.33 -38.66
C GLU A 718 12.04 -0.06 -38.23
N VAL A 719 11.75 1.11 -37.66
CA VAL A 719 10.41 1.48 -37.19
C VAL A 719 9.65 2.22 -38.28
N THR A 720 8.60 1.60 -38.83
CA THR A 720 7.73 2.22 -39.84
C THR A 720 6.61 3.07 -39.22
N PRO A 721 6.14 4.14 -39.89
CA PRO A 721 5.00 4.93 -39.42
C PRO A 721 3.73 4.07 -39.31
N SER A 722 3.04 4.16 -38.18
CA SER A 722 1.79 3.41 -37.96
C SER A 722 0.58 4.04 -38.66
N VAL A 723 0.62 5.33 -38.98
CA VAL A 723 -0.52 6.07 -39.57
C VAL A 723 -0.26 6.35 -41.05
N THR A 724 -1.20 5.93 -41.89
CA THR A 724 -1.24 6.26 -43.32
C THR A 724 -2.14 7.48 -43.58
N GLU A 725 -1.96 8.15 -44.72
CA GLU A 725 -2.86 9.24 -45.15
C GLU A 725 -4.33 8.79 -45.22
N GLU A 726 -4.61 7.56 -45.68
CA GLU A 726 -5.96 6.98 -45.67
C GLU A 726 -6.55 6.87 -44.26
N THR A 727 -5.71 6.57 -43.27
CA THR A 727 -6.14 6.50 -41.87
C THR A 727 -6.49 7.89 -41.35
N LYS A 728 -5.69 8.90 -41.71
CA LYS A 728 -5.92 10.30 -41.35
C LYS A 728 -7.22 10.84 -41.93
N GLU A 729 -7.43 10.65 -43.24
CA GLU A 729 -8.68 11.02 -43.92
C GLU A 729 -9.89 10.34 -43.26
N ARG A 730 -9.77 9.06 -42.88
CA ARG A 730 -10.85 8.34 -42.20
C ARG A 730 -11.21 8.95 -40.84
N TYR A 731 -10.24 9.38 -40.03
CA TYR A 731 -10.54 10.01 -38.74
C TYR A 731 -11.09 11.43 -38.90
N GLU A 732 -10.64 12.18 -39.91
CA GLU A 732 -11.22 13.48 -40.28
C GLU A 732 -12.70 13.33 -40.72
N GLU A 733 -13.03 12.33 -41.55
CA GLU A 733 -14.42 12.02 -41.91
C GLU A 733 -15.28 11.60 -40.71
N ILE A 734 -14.68 10.93 -39.73
CA ILE A 734 -15.36 10.54 -38.49
C ILE A 734 -15.63 11.78 -37.64
N GLU A 735 -14.63 12.66 -37.46
CA GLU A 735 -14.76 13.92 -36.73
C GLU A 735 -15.87 14.80 -37.33
N GLU A 736 -15.92 14.95 -38.65
CA GLU A 736 -17.00 15.69 -39.32
C GLU A 736 -18.39 15.12 -39.00
N ARG A 737 -18.52 13.79 -38.83
CA ARG A 737 -19.81 13.16 -38.46
C ARG A 737 -20.19 13.44 -37.02
N PHE A 738 -19.22 13.46 -36.10
CA PHE A 738 -19.46 13.80 -34.70
C PHE A 738 -19.81 15.29 -34.54
N ASP A 739 -19.11 16.18 -35.26
CA ASP A 739 -19.39 17.62 -35.28
C ASP A 739 -20.74 17.96 -35.93
N THR A 740 -21.17 17.18 -36.94
CA THR A 740 -22.49 17.37 -37.57
C THR A 740 -23.65 16.89 -36.68
N ALA A 741 -23.37 16.00 -35.71
CA ALA A 741 -24.33 15.52 -34.73
C ALA A 741 -24.51 16.48 -33.53
N GLU A 742 -23.54 17.37 -33.28
CA GLU A 742 -23.70 18.50 -32.37
C GLU A 742 -24.58 19.60 -33.02
N PRO A 743 -25.53 20.22 -32.29
CA PRO A 743 -26.28 21.33 -32.84
C PRO A 743 -25.32 22.49 -33.12
N LYS A 744 -25.13 22.83 -34.40
CA LYS A 744 -24.29 23.95 -34.86
C LYS A 744 -24.50 25.19 -33.98
N LYS A 745 -23.43 25.62 -33.30
CA LYS A 745 -23.35 26.96 -32.69
C LYS A 745 -23.69 27.99 -33.78
N GLU A 746 -24.75 28.75 -33.59
CA GLU A 746 -25.06 29.90 -34.43
C GLU A 746 -23.85 30.85 -34.46
N GLU A 747 -23.40 31.17 -35.66
CA GLU A 747 -22.34 32.13 -35.92
C GLU A 747 -22.61 33.47 -35.20
N GLN A 748 -21.53 33.99 -34.61
CA GLN A 748 -21.39 35.31 -34.02
C GLN A 748 -22.35 36.39 -34.57
N LEU A 749 -23.29 36.82 -33.74
CA LEU A 749 -23.95 38.12 -33.87
C LEU A 749 -23.53 39.03 -32.72
N GLY A 750 -22.51 39.85 -33.00
CA GLY A 750 -22.49 41.25 -32.60
C GLY A 750 -22.22 41.58 -31.13
N ARG A 751 -20.99 42.06 -30.88
CA ARG A 751 -20.64 43.19 -29.99
C ARG A 751 -21.84 43.84 -29.26
N THR A 752 -21.78 43.90 -27.93
CA THR A 752 -21.58 45.14 -27.14
C THR A 752 -21.71 44.76 -25.65
N PHE A 753 -20.60 44.73 -24.91
CA PHE A 753 -20.64 44.95 -23.46
C PHE A 753 -20.09 46.35 -23.21
N GLN A 754 -20.89 47.14 -22.50
CA GLN A 754 -20.54 48.44 -21.95
C GLN A 754 -20.52 48.32 -20.44
#